data_AF-A0A936J145-F1
#
_entry.id   AF-A0A936J145-F1
#
_cell.length_a   1.000
_cell.length_b   1.000
_cell.length_c   1.000
_cell.angle_alpha   90.00
_cell.angle_beta   90.00
_cell.angle_gamma   90.00
#
_symmetry.space_group_name_H-M   'P 1'
#
loop_
_entity.id
_entity.type
_entity.pdbx_description
1 polymer ?
#
loop_
_entity_poly.entity_id
_entity_poly.type
_entity_poly.pdbx_seq_one_letter_code
_entity_poly.pdbx_strand_id
1 'polypeptide(L)'
;MRLSANHLSKIRETISLTLIVAFFMSNVIFANAIVRHNDPVAAPTAADVNHTIDLTQLGREGRLREDLSFEGDTNRLMKALAGNGSRQPVIVDEKGEYQERIVEQLALRIAKGVSSSELAGFSIKKLEIDTIYATAKSQSEIADRIAEALEAAAASSERSILFVDELPYVLSLEKASAALIGSIAKQDIRIIGGSSRSDYTQKIEADKELNSIFEAIEILGGQSAANDAEPTGGNAAESYRGDNISSDIRAMIDAGSDGNQRIGAVLQAKNADNPAFRAMLAASDVRITDRIGTSNTLVIELPLRSVASLSQSGMINYLSPDRKTQTTGHIEDTIGATLVRSQPANGSRSAYTLDGNGIGIAVLDSGIYTDHKGFKNGSTSRIAANVNFTSSNISATSDNYGHGTHVAGIAAGSSSDNSGAYRGIAPSAKIISVKVLNDSGEGQTSWLLNGLNWVLQNRAAHNIKVVNLSLGTEALDTYTNDPVCVKVKELVNAGIVVIAAAGNLGKTSTGQQAYGRIKSPGNSPYVITVGASNSYGTASPADDSIASFSSRGPTRSSYINSNGTRVFDNLLKPDLVAPGNKIVSHKSNGNLMSVLNPTLNLANDLLTPSSERMMYMSGTSMSAPVVSGASALLMHVNPKLTPGMVKMILQYTARPLAGADMYQQGAGQLNIEGAVRLARSLRADVDFQTLAKGSSMVPSGWTAPTPTTTIAGNTFSWSQIMFANHAFISGQNLISQFQTVYKRENIASLGLTVSGSSLVFNTNTYYTSGLSLSQTVMLSNGGAVGSGTPVLSYGVLVGDGVLVGDGVLVGDGVLVGDGVLVGDGVLIGDGVLIGDGVLIGDGVLIGDSILLGDDTPGME
;
A
#
# COMPACT_ATOMS: atom_id res chain seq x y z
N MET A 1 -23.04 51.95 -22.60
CA MET A 1 -22.37 52.00 -21.27
C MET A 1 -21.09 51.18 -21.36
N ARG A 2 -19.91 51.83 -21.41
CA ARG A 2 -18.62 51.14 -21.43
C ARG A 2 -18.19 50.87 -19.98
N LEU A 3 -18.22 49.61 -19.56
CA LEU A 3 -17.66 49.18 -18.27
C LEU A 3 -16.13 49.05 -18.41
N SER A 4 -15.38 49.65 -17.48
CA SER A 4 -13.91 49.67 -17.52
C SER A 4 -13.32 48.30 -17.14
N ALA A 5 -12.10 48.03 -17.61
CA ALA A 5 -11.39 46.77 -17.43
C ALA A 5 -11.22 46.33 -15.96
N ASN A 6 -11.26 47.28 -15.01
CA ASN A 6 -11.17 46.99 -13.58
C ASN A 6 -12.46 46.36 -12.99
N HIS A 7 -13.61 46.51 -13.66
CA HIS A 7 -14.86 45.89 -13.21
C HIS A 7 -14.97 44.43 -13.66
N LEU A 8 -14.36 44.09 -14.79
CA LEU A 8 -14.29 42.71 -15.31
C LEU A 8 -13.29 41.83 -14.53
N SER A 9 -12.23 42.39 -13.94
CA SER A 9 -11.31 41.61 -13.09
C SER A 9 -11.95 41.26 -11.74
N LYS A 10 -12.68 42.19 -11.12
CA LYS A 10 -13.43 41.92 -9.88
C LYS A 10 -14.55 40.89 -10.07
N ILE A 11 -15.23 40.90 -11.22
CA ILE A 11 -16.25 39.88 -11.54
C ILE A 11 -15.58 38.52 -11.80
N ARG A 12 -14.39 38.47 -12.41
CA ARG A 12 -13.59 37.24 -12.55
C ARG A 12 -13.07 36.71 -11.21
N GLU A 13 -12.55 37.55 -10.33
CA GLU A 13 -12.15 37.15 -8.98
C GLU A 13 -13.34 36.66 -8.15
N THR A 14 -14.50 37.32 -8.25
CA THR A 14 -15.72 36.90 -7.52
C THR A 14 -16.27 35.59 -8.07
N ILE A 15 -16.22 35.35 -9.39
CA ILE A 15 -16.64 34.07 -10.00
C ILE A 15 -15.63 32.95 -9.69
N SER A 16 -14.33 33.25 -9.69
CA SER A 16 -13.28 32.31 -9.28
C SER A 16 -13.36 31.96 -7.80
N LEU A 17 -13.65 32.91 -6.91
CA LEU A 17 -13.87 32.65 -5.48
C LEU A 17 -15.15 31.85 -5.25
N THR A 18 -16.21 32.12 -6.01
CA THR A 18 -17.47 31.35 -5.94
C THR A 18 -17.30 29.92 -6.47
N LEU A 19 -16.44 29.71 -7.47
CA LEU A 19 -16.08 28.39 -8.00
C LEU A 19 -15.13 27.61 -7.08
N ILE A 20 -14.22 28.29 -6.38
CA ILE A 20 -13.37 27.70 -5.33
C ILE A 20 -14.21 27.30 -4.12
N VAL A 21 -15.21 28.10 -3.71
CA VAL A 21 -16.16 27.75 -2.64
C VAL A 21 -17.09 26.60 -3.05
N ALA A 22 -17.49 26.52 -4.32
CA ALA A 22 -18.22 25.35 -4.85
C ALA A 22 -17.36 24.07 -4.87
N PHE A 23 -16.04 24.21 -5.04
CA PHE A 23 -15.05 23.11 -5.03
C PHE A 23 -14.78 22.54 -3.63
N PHE A 24 -14.87 23.37 -2.57
CA PHE A 24 -14.87 22.87 -1.19
C PHE A 24 -16.21 22.21 -0.81
N MET A 25 -17.35 22.76 -1.27
CA MET A 25 -18.67 22.18 -1.02
C MET A 25 -18.86 20.79 -1.63
N SER A 26 -18.32 20.50 -2.82
CA SER A 26 -18.44 19.16 -3.43
C SER A 26 -17.65 18.08 -2.68
N ASN A 27 -16.54 18.44 -2.02
CA ASN A 27 -15.73 17.50 -1.25
C ASN A 27 -16.24 17.31 0.19
N VAL A 28 -16.95 18.29 0.76
CA VAL A 28 -17.54 18.18 2.12
C VAL A 28 -18.93 17.54 2.11
N ILE A 29 -19.73 17.72 1.05
CA ILE A 29 -21.03 17.03 0.94
C ILE A 29 -20.87 15.51 0.76
N PHE A 30 -19.75 15.03 0.22
CA PHE A 30 -19.45 13.60 0.12
C PHE A 30 -18.98 12.94 1.42
N ALA A 31 -18.52 13.71 2.41
CA ALA A 31 -18.21 13.17 3.74
C ALA A 31 -19.47 13.00 4.62
N ASN A 32 -20.52 13.82 4.40
CA ASN A 32 -21.74 13.81 5.23
C ASN A 32 -22.90 12.97 4.68
N ALA A 33 -22.80 12.40 3.48
CA ALA A 33 -23.81 11.48 2.96
C ALA A 33 -23.71 10.04 3.51
N ILE A 34 -22.65 9.71 4.28
CA ILE A 34 -22.41 8.38 4.88
C ILE A 34 -22.95 8.28 6.33
N VAL A 35 -23.65 9.29 6.83
CA VAL A 35 -24.33 9.22 8.15
C VAL A 35 -25.83 9.46 8.00
N ARG A 36 -26.53 8.67 7.17
CA ARG A 36 -27.99 8.51 7.25
C ARG A 36 -28.43 7.12 6.79
N HIS A 37 -28.30 6.13 7.66
CA HIS A 37 -29.37 5.18 8.01
C HIS A 37 -28.83 4.12 8.98
N ASN A 38 -29.02 4.37 10.27
CA ASN A 38 -29.45 3.39 11.27
C ASN A 38 -30.20 4.18 12.35
N ASP A 39 -31.31 3.64 12.81
CA ASP A 39 -32.36 4.27 13.63
C ASP A 39 -31.89 4.83 14.99
N PRO A 40 -32.69 5.71 15.64
CA PRO A 40 -32.23 6.97 16.21
C PRO A 40 -31.62 6.79 17.59
N VAL A 41 -30.33 7.10 17.70
CA VAL A 41 -29.82 7.70 18.93
C VAL A 41 -30.02 9.20 18.76
N ALA A 42 -30.70 9.83 19.72
CA ALA A 42 -31.01 11.26 19.69
C ALA A 42 -29.78 12.07 19.27
N ALA A 43 -29.95 12.89 18.22
CA ALA A 43 -28.90 13.79 17.79
C ALA A 43 -28.54 14.72 18.97
N PRO A 44 -27.26 14.84 19.36
CA PRO A 44 -26.88 15.84 20.33
C PRO A 44 -27.23 17.20 19.75
N THR A 45 -27.90 18.02 20.55
CA THR A 45 -28.19 19.40 20.20
C THR A 45 -26.89 20.17 20.03
N ALA A 46 -26.92 21.32 19.35
CA ALA A 46 -25.75 22.15 19.02
C ALA A 46 -24.92 22.65 20.25
N ALA A 47 -25.26 22.22 21.46
CA ALA A 47 -24.55 22.50 22.71
C ALA A 47 -23.46 21.45 23.07
N ASP A 48 -23.33 20.34 22.33
CA ASP A 48 -22.49 19.19 22.74
C ASP A 48 -21.23 18.94 21.87
N VAL A 49 -20.86 19.85 20.97
CA VAL A 49 -19.58 19.72 20.23
C VAL A 49 -18.46 20.34 21.04
N ASN A 50 -17.71 19.51 21.78
CA ASN A 50 -16.47 19.95 22.41
C ASN A 50 -15.44 20.30 21.31
N HIS A 51 -15.12 21.58 21.16
CA HIS A 51 -14.20 22.10 20.14
C HIS A 51 -12.71 21.95 20.52
N THR A 52 -12.42 21.14 21.53
CA THR A 52 -11.05 20.90 22.01
C THR A 52 -10.74 19.41 22.21
N ILE A 53 -9.48 19.03 22.01
CA ILE A 53 -8.95 17.68 22.29
C ILE A 53 -8.01 17.76 23.49
N ASP A 54 -8.23 16.92 24.51
CA ASP A 54 -7.32 16.83 25.66
C ASP A 54 -6.10 15.96 25.35
N LEU A 55 -4.98 16.61 24.99
CA LEU A 55 -3.72 15.96 24.67
C LEU A 55 -3.11 15.27 25.91
N THR A 56 -3.32 15.81 27.11
CA THR A 56 -2.82 15.18 28.34
C THR A 56 -3.55 13.88 28.63
N GLN A 57 -4.86 13.82 28.40
CA GLN A 57 -5.64 12.58 28.48
C GLN A 57 -5.17 11.56 27.45
N LEU A 58 -4.95 11.96 26.19
CA LEU A 58 -4.36 11.07 25.17
C LEU A 58 -2.99 10.53 25.59
N GLY A 59 -2.19 11.35 26.27
CA GLY A 59 -0.92 10.92 26.87
C GLY A 59 -1.10 9.86 27.96
N ARG A 60 -2.06 10.04 28.88
CA ARG A 60 -2.37 9.06 29.95
C ARG A 60 -2.91 7.74 29.39
N GLU A 61 -3.66 7.81 28.29
CA GLU A 61 -4.19 6.65 27.56
C GLU A 61 -3.12 5.94 26.70
N GLY A 62 -1.88 6.44 26.65
CA GLY A 62 -0.79 5.85 25.86
C GLY A 62 -0.95 6.05 24.34
N ARG A 63 -1.76 7.03 23.92
CA ARG A 63 -2.06 7.32 22.51
C ARG A 63 -1.11 8.33 21.88
N LEU A 64 -0.36 9.08 22.69
CA LEU A 64 0.74 9.94 22.23
C LEU A 64 2.06 9.18 22.29
N ARG A 65 2.93 9.39 21.30
CA ARG A 65 4.25 8.74 21.19
C ARG A 65 5.35 9.67 21.73
N GLU A 66 6.27 9.10 22.50
CA GLU A 66 7.45 9.82 22.99
C GLU A 66 8.47 10.06 21.86
N ASP A 67 8.96 11.29 21.76
CA ASP A 67 9.92 11.76 20.78
C ASP A 67 10.98 12.63 21.48
N LEU A 68 12.15 12.03 21.72
CA LEU A 68 13.24 12.67 22.46
C LEU A 68 13.99 13.74 21.66
N SER A 69 13.74 13.86 20.35
CA SER A 69 14.42 14.84 19.49
C SER A 69 14.05 16.29 19.82
N PHE A 70 12.93 16.52 20.51
CA PHE A 70 12.42 17.83 20.91
C PHE A 70 12.56 18.11 22.42
N GLU A 71 13.39 17.35 23.14
CA GLU A 71 13.53 17.50 24.58
C GLU A 71 13.98 18.92 25.00
N GLY A 72 14.91 19.51 24.24
CA GLY A 72 15.38 20.88 24.48
C GLY A 72 14.27 21.93 24.34
N ASP A 73 13.48 21.84 23.28
CA ASP A 73 12.39 22.78 22.99
C ASP A 73 11.21 22.57 23.95
N THR A 74 10.93 21.31 24.30
CA THR A 74 9.93 20.95 25.32
C THR A 74 10.31 21.53 26.68
N ASN A 75 11.60 21.49 27.06
CA ASN A 75 12.10 22.09 28.29
C ASN A 75 12.00 23.63 28.30
N ARG A 76 12.24 24.28 27.15
CA ARG A 76 12.08 25.75 27.02
C ARG A 76 10.63 26.16 27.11
N LEU A 77 9.74 25.46 26.43
CA LEU A 77 8.30 25.65 26.51
C LEU A 77 7.82 25.47 27.96
N MET A 78 8.27 24.42 28.63
CA MET A 78 7.96 24.18 30.03
C MET A 78 8.44 25.33 30.93
N LYS A 79 9.65 25.86 30.71
CA LYS A 79 10.19 27.00 31.48
C LYS A 79 9.41 28.30 31.23
N ALA A 80 9.02 28.57 29.98
CA ALA A 80 8.21 29.73 29.61
C ALA A 80 6.82 29.70 30.28
N LEU A 81 6.26 28.50 30.43
CA LEU A 81 4.98 28.28 31.12
C LEU A 81 5.11 28.25 32.66
N ALA A 82 6.29 27.95 33.20
CA ALA A 82 6.51 27.78 34.64
C ALA A 82 6.62 29.12 35.40
N GLY A 83 7.19 30.16 34.78
CA GLY A 83 7.11 31.51 35.34
C GLY A 83 5.66 31.98 35.45
N ASN A 84 5.34 32.90 36.37
CA ASN A 84 4.06 33.63 36.41
C ASN A 84 3.91 34.58 35.18
N GLY A 85 4.25 34.08 33.99
CA GLY A 85 4.67 34.83 32.81
C GLY A 85 3.68 35.89 32.38
N SER A 86 4.15 37.13 32.27
CA SER A 86 3.38 38.23 31.67
C SER A 86 3.06 38.01 30.19
N ARG A 87 3.75 37.09 29.50
CA ARG A 87 3.56 36.81 28.07
C ARG A 87 3.35 35.31 27.83
N GLN A 88 2.46 34.98 26.89
CA GLN A 88 2.11 33.62 26.48
C GLN A 88 3.08 33.12 25.39
N PRO A 89 3.61 31.89 25.49
CA PRO A 89 4.56 31.38 24.53
C PRO A 89 3.92 31.05 23.17
N VAL A 90 4.62 31.38 22.09
CA VAL A 90 4.27 31.02 20.71
C VAL A 90 5.42 30.24 20.11
N ILE A 91 5.21 28.96 19.77
CA ILE A 91 6.21 28.11 19.15
C ILE A 91 6.33 28.53 17.68
N VAL A 92 7.48 29.11 17.33
CA VAL A 92 7.74 29.65 16.00
C VAL A 92 8.64 28.70 15.21
N ASP A 93 8.08 28.12 14.15
CA ASP A 93 8.75 27.19 13.24
C ASP A 93 8.88 27.85 11.85
N GLU A 94 9.93 27.57 11.08
CA GLU A 94 10.00 28.05 9.69
C GLU A 94 8.86 27.47 8.83
N LYS A 95 8.40 26.25 9.13
CA LYS A 95 7.41 25.52 8.31
C LYS A 95 6.10 25.15 9.02
N GLY A 96 6.00 25.39 10.33
CA GLY A 96 4.82 25.01 11.13
C GLY A 96 4.63 23.49 11.32
N GLU A 97 5.68 22.69 11.09
CA GLU A 97 5.60 21.21 11.07
C GLU A 97 5.83 20.58 12.45
N TYR A 98 6.49 21.28 13.38
CA TYR A 98 6.98 20.69 14.63
C TYR A 98 6.26 21.16 15.89
N GLN A 99 5.37 22.15 15.79
CA GLN A 99 4.71 22.79 16.94
C GLN A 99 3.85 21.82 17.74
N GLU A 100 2.97 21.09 17.05
CA GLU A 100 2.09 20.10 17.68
C GLU A 100 2.91 19.00 18.36
N ARG A 101 3.98 18.52 17.73
CA ARG A 101 4.86 17.49 18.29
C ARG A 101 5.51 17.93 19.61
N ILE A 102 5.99 19.17 19.68
CA ILE A 102 6.59 19.72 20.91
C ILE A 102 5.54 19.81 22.03
N VAL A 103 4.32 20.22 21.69
CA VAL A 103 3.20 20.31 22.66
C VAL A 103 2.74 18.92 23.12
N GLU A 104 2.69 17.94 22.23
CA GLU A 104 2.41 16.53 22.57
C GLU A 104 3.45 15.96 23.54
N GLN A 105 4.74 16.29 23.35
CA GLN A 105 5.79 15.88 24.30
C GLN A 105 5.61 16.51 25.68
N LEU A 106 5.21 17.78 25.74
CA LEU A 106 4.87 18.43 27.01
C LEU A 106 3.64 17.78 27.67
N ALA A 107 2.59 17.49 26.90
CA ALA A 107 1.38 16.84 27.37
C ALA A 107 1.67 15.44 27.95
N LEU A 108 2.56 14.67 27.29
CA LEU A 108 3.07 13.38 27.77
C LEU A 108 3.81 13.50 29.10
N ARG A 109 4.65 14.53 29.28
CA ARG A 109 5.39 14.75 30.55
C ARG A 109 4.45 15.10 31.69
N ILE A 110 3.45 15.95 31.44
CA ILE A 110 2.40 16.29 32.41
C ILE A 110 1.58 15.04 32.74
N ALA A 111 1.21 14.22 31.74
CA ALA A 111 0.49 12.96 31.94
C ALA A 111 1.26 11.95 32.81
N LYS A 112 2.59 11.86 32.63
CA LYS A 112 3.50 11.00 33.40
C LYS A 112 3.88 11.56 34.78
N GLY A 113 3.44 12.77 35.14
CA GLY A 113 3.80 13.43 36.40
C GLY A 113 5.24 13.97 36.47
N VAL A 114 5.90 14.14 35.31
CA VAL A 114 7.30 14.61 35.17
C VAL A 114 7.36 16.13 34.94
N SER A 115 6.28 16.87 35.23
CA SER A 115 6.24 18.33 35.07
C SER A 115 6.97 19.06 36.21
N SER A 116 7.38 20.31 35.99
CA SER A 116 7.79 21.19 37.10
C SER A 116 6.67 21.27 38.16
N SER A 117 7.03 21.53 39.41
CA SER A 117 6.06 21.65 40.52
C SER A 117 4.97 22.72 40.27
N GLU A 118 5.23 23.64 39.36
CA GLU A 118 4.34 24.75 38.98
C GLU A 118 3.32 24.38 37.89
N LEU A 119 3.60 23.34 37.08
CA LEU A 119 2.70 22.81 36.05
C LEU A 119 2.00 21.51 36.48
N ALA A 120 2.27 21.06 37.71
CA ALA A 120 1.59 19.92 38.31
C ALA A 120 0.08 20.20 38.43
N GLY A 121 -0.73 19.31 37.86
CA GLY A 121 -2.19 19.43 37.86
C GLY A 121 -2.77 20.25 36.71
N PHE A 122 -1.95 20.74 35.77
CA PHE A 122 -2.46 21.29 34.50
C PHE A 122 -2.82 20.18 33.50
N SER A 123 -3.75 20.46 32.58
CA SER A 123 -3.97 19.66 31.36
C SER A 123 -3.79 20.51 30.10
N ILE A 124 -3.34 19.90 29.00
CA ILE A 124 -3.19 20.59 27.71
C ILE A 124 -4.35 20.18 26.81
N LYS A 125 -5.12 21.17 26.36
CA LYS A 125 -6.20 21.00 25.39
C LYS A 125 -5.80 21.67 24.07
N LYS A 126 -6.01 21.02 22.93
CA LYS A 126 -5.81 21.60 21.59
C LYS A 126 -7.13 22.14 21.08
N LEU A 127 -7.13 23.35 20.53
CA LEU A 127 -8.27 23.90 19.80
C LEU A 127 -8.35 23.26 18.41
N GLU A 128 -9.48 22.64 18.08
CA GLU A 128 -9.67 21.97 16.79
C GLU A 128 -10.20 22.94 15.73
N ILE A 129 -9.34 23.85 15.27
CA ILE A 129 -9.68 24.88 14.27
C ILE A 129 -10.16 24.22 12.97
N ASP A 130 -9.53 23.12 12.54
CA ASP A 130 -9.94 22.34 11.35
C ASP A 130 -11.38 21.82 11.46
N THR A 131 -11.78 21.36 12.65
CA THR A 131 -13.14 20.86 12.89
C THR A 131 -14.17 22.00 12.92
N ILE A 132 -13.81 23.14 13.52
CA ILE A 132 -14.64 24.34 13.50
C ILE A 132 -14.81 24.83 12.04
N TYR A 133 -13.72 24.87 11.28
CA TYR A 133 -13.72 25.24 9.87
C TYR A 133 -14.60 24.32 9.02
N ALA A 134 -14.49 23.00 9.24
CA ALA A 134 -15.25 22.00 8.51
C ALA A 134 -16.76 22.05 8.78
N THR A 135 -17.19 22.64 9.90
CA THR A 135 -18.59 22.61 10.35
C THR A 135 -19.28 23.98 10.36
N ALA A 136 -18.54 25.08 10.26
CA ALA A 136 -19.08 26.43 10.19
C ALA A 136 -19.48 26.81 8.75
N LYS A 137 -20.57 27.57 8.60
CA LYS A 137 -21.15 27.95 7.30
C LYS A 137 -20.66 29.32 6.81
N SER A 138 -19.95 30.07 7.65
CA SER A 138 -19.42 31.39 7.32
C SER A 138 -18.21 31.75 8.18
N GLN A 139 -17.41 32.72 7.73
CA GLN A 139 -16.27 33.23 8.49
C GLN A 139 -16.67 33.89 9.81
N SER A 140 -17.86 34.51 9.89
CA SER A 140 -18.40 35.03 11.14
C SER A 140 -18.70 33.89 12.13
N GLU A 141 -19.28 32.79 11.64
CA GLU A 141 -19.58 31.62 12.47
C GLU A 141 -18.31 30.91 12.96
N ILE A 142 -17.23 30.93 12.17
CA ILE A 142 -15.91 30.46 12.62
C ILE A 142 -15.41 31.33 13.77
N ALA A 143 -15.46 32.65 13.62
CA ALA A 143 -15.03 33.58 14.67
C ALA A 143 -15.88 33.45 15.94
N ASP A 144 -17.19 33.24 15.81
CA ASP A 144 -18.12 33.03 16.93
C ASP A 144 -17.81 31.71 17.66
N ARG A 145 -17.64 30.60 16.95
CA ARG A 145 -17.34 29.29 17.56
C ARG A 145 -15.96 29.21 18.19
N ILE A 146 -14.96 29.88 17.60
CA ILE A 146 -13.63 29.99 18.22
C ILE A 146 -13.73 30.82 19.50
N ALA A 147 -14.46 31.95 19.48
CA ALA A 147 -14.68 32.75 20.67
C ALA A 147 -15.41 31.95 21.78
N GLU A 148 -16.45 31.20 21.43
CA GLU A 148 -17.17 30.31 22.37
C GLU A 148 -16.25 29.22 22.96
N ALA A 149 -15.40 28.59 22.13
CA ALA A 149 -14.44 27.59 22.60
C ALA A 149 -13.39 28.19 23.56
N LEU A 150 -12.94 29.41 23.28
CA LEU A 150 -12.01 30.16 24.13
C LEU A 150 -12.64 30.55 25.47
N GLU A 151 -13.88 31.04 25.44
CA GLU A 151 -14.64 31.39 26.65
C GLU A 151 -14.96 30.16 27.50
N ALA A 152 -15.33 29.04 26.87
CA ALA A 152 -15.57 27.77 27.55
C ALA A 152 -14.30 27.21 28.20
N ALA A 153 -13.15 27.32 27.51
CA ALA A 153 -11.87 26.92 28.08
C ALA A 153 -11.47 27.80 29.28
N ALA A 154 -11.74 29.11 29.21
CA ALA A 154 -11.50 30.06 30.30
C ALA A 154 -12.47 29.87 31.50
N ALA A 155 -13.70 29.40 31.26
CA ALA A 155 -14.70 29.14 32.30
C ALA A 155 -14.51 27.79 33.04
N SER A 156 -13.57 26.96 32.62
CA SER A 156 -13.31 25.66 33.22
C SER A 156 -12.69 25.79 34.61
N SER A 157 -13.17 25.01 35.58
CA SER A 157 -12.54 24.90 36.91
C SER A 157 -11.23 24.10 36.92
N GLU A 158 -10.91 23.45 35.79
CA GLU A 158 -9.65 22.73 35.59
C GLU A 158 -8.56 23.71 35.15
N ARG A 159 -7.39 23.62 35.78
CA ARG A 159 -6.20 24.36 35.33
C ARG A 159 -5.80 23.83 33.95
N SER A 160 -6.17 24.54 32.89
CA SER A 160 -5.93 24.11 31.51
C SER A 160 -4.99 25.05 30.76
N ILE A 161 -4.21 24.48 29.86
CA ILE A 161 -3.37 25.17 28.89
C ILE A 161 -3.98 24.89 27.53
N LEU A 162 -4.40 25.93 26.81
CA LEU A 162 -4.97 25.77 25.48
C LEU A 162 -3.89 25.97 24.41
N PHE A 163 -3.72 24.97 23.57
CA PHE A 163 -2.87 25.03 22.39
C PHE A 163 -3.68 25.46 21.17
N VAL A 164 -3.22 26.54 20.53
CA VAL A 164 -3.79 27.12 19.31
C VAL A 164 -2.70 27.04 18.24
N ASP A 165 -2.78 26.04 17.38
CA ASP A 165 -1.77 25.73 16.36
C ASP A 165 -1.65 26.81 15.27
N GLU A 166 -2.75 27.45 14.88
CA GLU A 166 -2.76 28.58 13.94
C GLU A 166 -3.07 29.93 14.62
N LEU A 167 -2.27 30.32 15.61
CA LEU A 167 -2.51 31.54 16.38
C LEU A 167 -2.65 32.83 15.52
N PRO A 168 -1.80 33.09 14.50
CA PRO A 168 -1.95 34.27 13.65
C PRO A 168 -3.28 34.31 12.88
N TYR A 169 -3.87 33.16 12.57
CA TYR A 169 -5.18 33.09 11.93
C TYR A 169 -6.27 33.48 12.93
N VAL A 170 -6.25 32.93 14.15
CA VAL A 170 -7.21 33.30 15.22
C VAL A 170 -7.16 34.79 15.54
N LEU A 171 -5.95 35.36 15.61
CA LEU A 171 -5.74 36.79 15.86
C LEU A 171 -6.21 37.68 14.70
N SER A 172 -6.33 37.14 13.48
CA SER A 172 -6.90 37.87 12.34
C SER A 172 -8.44 37.98 12.36
N LEU A 173 -9.10 37.20 13.21
CA LEU A 173 -10.55 37.20 13.38
C LEU A 173 -10.93 38.10 14.57
N GLU A 174 -11.51 39.26 14.29
CA GLU A 174 -11.76 40.32 15.28
C GLU A 174 -12.41 39.82 16.59
N LYS A 175 -13.50 39.05 16.49
CA LYS A 175 -14.20 38.51 17.68
C LYS A 175 -13.38 37.47 18.45
N ALA A 176 -12.72 36.56 17.74
CA ALA A 176 -11.91 35.51 18.38
C ALA A 176 -10.65 36.10 19.02
N SER A 177 -10.03 37.09 18.37
CA SER A 177 -8.91 37.86 18.92
C SER A 177 -9.31 38.61 20.19
N ALA A 178 -10.46 39.28 20.20
CA ALA A 178 -10.97 39.99 21.37
C ALA A 178 -11.25 39.02 22.55
N ALA A 179 -11.85 37.86 22.28
CA ALA A 179 -12.10 36.83 23.29
C ALA A 179 -10.80 36.25 23.85
N LEU A 180 -9.83 35.94 22.99
CA LEU A 180 -8.51 35.41 23.37
C LEU A 180 -7.74 36.41 24.26
N ILE A 181 -7.61 37.65 23.81
CA ILE A 181 -6.89 38.71 24.54
C ILE A 181 -7.59 39.00 25.87
N GLY A 182 -8.93 39.06 25.87
CA GLY A 182 -9.73 39.27 27.08
C GLY A 182 -9.54 38.17 28.13
N SER A 183 -9.49 36.90 27.72
CA SER A 183 -9.27 35.77 28.63
C SER A 183 -7.85 35.70 29.17
N ILE A 184 -6.85 36.08 28.36
CA ILE A 184 -5.46 36.19 28.82
C ILE A 184 -5.32 37.33 29.84
N ALA A 185 -5.95 38.48 29.59
CA ALA A 185 -5.87 39.65 30.49
C ALA A 185 -6.50 39.39 31.87
N LYS A 186 -7.53 38.55 31.94
CA LYS A 186 -8.16 38.12 33.20
C LYS A 186 -7.37 37.02 33.94
N GLN A 187 -6.33 36.47 33.31
CA GLN A 187 -5.54 35.31 33.78
C GLN A 187 -6.36 34.02 33.94
N ASP A 188 -7.48 33.91 33.22
CA ASP A 188 -8.39 32.76 33.30
C ASP A 188 -7.85 31.53 32.55
N ILE A 189 -6.92 31.72 31.60
CA ILE A 189 -6.36 30.65 30.76
C ILE A 189 -4.88 30.90 30.41
N ARG A 190 -4.10 29.83 30.24
CA ARG A 190 -2.75 29.87 29.65
C ARG A 190 -2.79 29.37 28.22
N ILE A 191 -2.06 30.04 27.32
CA ILE A 191 -2.08 29.74 25.88
C ILE A 191 -0.70 29.30 25.42
N ILE A 192 -0.67 28.30 24.54
CA ILE A 192 0.48 28.01 23.68
C ILE A 192 0.04 28.30 22.25
N GLY A 193 0.72 29.22 21.56
CA GLY A 193 0.48 29.49 20.14
C GLY A 193 1.39 28.67 19.23
N GLY A 194 0.92 28.34 18.03
CA GLY A 194 1.75 27.96 16.88
C GLY A 194 1.74 29.07 15.83
N SER A 195 2.89 29.31 15.20
CA SER A 195 3.02 30.25 14.08
C SER A 195 4.22 29.94 13.19
N SER A 196 4.11 30.18 11.88
CA SER A 196 5.29 30.28 11.03
C SER A 196 6.16 31.48 11.44
N ARG A 197 7.47 31.47 11.14
CA ARG A 197 8.33 32.65 11.40
C ARG A 197 7.85 33.90 10.68
N SER A 198 7.46 33.75 9.42
CA SER A 198 6.94 34.86 8.62
C SER A 198 5.66 35.45 9.21
N ASP A 199 4.69 34.60 9.60
CA ASP A 199 3.43 35.08 10.16
C ASP A 199 3.61 35.70 11.55
N TYR A 200 4.50 35.15 12.37
CA TYR A 200 4.77 35.70 13.71
C TYR A 200 5.29 37.13 13.59
N THR A 201 6.32 37.35 12.76
CA THR A 201 6.92 38.66 12.58
C THR A 201 5.92 39.67 12.00
N GLN A 202 5.12 39.27 11.01
CA GLN A 202 4.19 40.19 10.34
C GLN A 202 2.92 40.50 11.15
N LYS A 203 2.39 39.55 11.92
CA LYS A 203 1.07 39.65 12.54
C LYS A 203 1.10 39.78 14.06
N ILE A 204 2.16 39.36 14.73
CA ILE A 204 2.28 39.38 16.20
C ILE A 204 3.38 40.33 16.63
N GLU A 205 4.60 40.19 16.10
CA GLU A 205 5.77 40.98 16.50
C GLU A 205 5.66 42.45 16.07
N ALA A 206 5.12 42.69 14.87
CA ALA A 206 4.89 44.02 14.31
C ALA A 206 3.80 44.82 15.04
N ASP A 207 2.89 44.14 15.76
CA ASP A 207 1.82 44.76 16.52
C ASP A 207 2.25 44.97 17.98
N LYS A 208 2.23 46.22 18.46
CA LYS A 208 2.73 46.56 19.81
C LYS A 208 1.92 45.93 20.94
N GLU A 209 0.62 45.75 20.74
CA GLU A 209 -0.27 45.17 21.75
C GLU A 209 -0.08 43.66 21.81
N LEU A 210 -0.10 42.98 20.66
CA LEU A 210 0.12 41.53 20.59
C LEU A 210 1.53 41.13 21.01
N ASN A 211 2.55 41.91 20.65
CA ASN A 211 3.93 41.70 21.11
C ASN A 211 4.07 41.90 22.63
N SER A 212 3.20 42.69 23.27
CA SER A 212 3.19 42.78 24.74
C SER A 212 2.55 41.56 25.44
N ILE A 213 1.82 40.73 24.68
CA ILE A 213 1.05 39.58 25.17
C ILE A 213 1.72 38.25 24.83
N PHE A 214 2.35 38.12 23.66
CA PHE A 214 2.90 36.85 23.15
C PHE A 214 4.40 36.90 23.01
N GLU A 215 5.12 35.84 23.37
CA GLU A 215 6.58 35.73 23.24
C GLU A 215 6.95 34.55 22.34
N ALA A 216 7.86 34.75 21.38
CA ALA A 216 8.33 33.69 20.50
C ALA A 216 9.24 32.70 21.24
N ILE A 217 8.92 31.42 21.14
CA ILE A 217 9.85 30.32 21.34
C ILE A 217 10.24 29.83 19.95
N GLU A 218 11.36 30.34 19.44
CA GLU A 218 11.90 29.84 18.19
C GLU A 218 12.27 28.38 18.34
N ILE A 219 11.72 27.53 17.46
CA ILE A 219 12.21 26.19 17.29
C ILE A 219 13.61 26.35 16.72
N LEU A 220 14.61 26.10 17.55
CA LEU A 220 15.91 25.75 17.01
C LEU A 220 15.65 24.39 16.41
N GLY A 221 15.42 24.32 15.10
CA GLY A 221 15.16 23.05 14.45
C GLY A 221 16.19 22.00 14.87
N GLY A 222 15.97 20.77 14.44
CA GLY A 222 17.01 19.74 14.39
C GLY A 222 18.29 20.13 13.61
N GLN A 223 18.56 21.43 13.40
CA GLN A 223 19.82 22.05 13.11
C GLN A 223 20.15 23.17 14.12
N SER A 224 21.09 22.81 15.01
CA SER A 224 22.03 23.62 15.78
C SER A 224 21.49 24.62 16.81
N ALA A 225 21.80 24.35 18.09
CA ALA A 225 22.12 25.49 18.93
C ALA A 225 23.47 26.08 18.48
N ALA A 226 23.38 27.20 17.80
CA ALA A 226 24.25 28.36 17.88
C ALA A 226 23.28 29.52 17.63
N ASN A 227 23.05 30.43 18.57
CA ASN A 227 24.01 31.45 18.94
C ASN A 227 23.76 31.94 20.36
N ASP A 228 24.82 32.00 21.17
CA ASP A 228 24.96 33.08 22.14
C ASP A 228 26.06 34.01 21.62
N ALA A 229 25.77 35.30 21.64
CA ALA A 229 26.63 36.36 21.14
C ALA A 229 27.97 36.41 21.90
N GLU A 230 29.02 36.82 21.17
CA GLU A 230 30.41 36.90 21.61
C GLU A 230 30.62 37.51 23.01
N PRO A 231 31.55 36.91 23.77
CA PRO A 231 32.59 37.67 24.43
C PRO A 231 33.96 37.22 23.91
N THR A 232 34.56 38.08 23.10
CA THR A 232 36.02 38.29 22.99
C THR A 232 36.92 37.04 23.13
N GLY A 233 37.39 36.53 21.99
CA GLY A 233 38.75 35.97 21.86
C GLY A 233 38.90 34.44 21.81
N GLY A 234 39.38 33.95 20.66
CA GLY A 234 40.27 32.77 20.58
C GLY A 234 39.65 31.42 20.20
N ASN A 235 39.94 30.98 18.96
CA ASN A 235 39.85 29.63 18.39
C ASN A 235 39.58 28.45 19.36
N ALA A 236 38.42 27.78 19.24
CA ALA A 236 38.20 26.40 19.69
C ALA A 236 37.13 25.68 18.83
N ALA A 237 37.40 24.44 18.46
CA ALA A 237 36.57 23.56 17.62
C ALA A 237 35.15 23.33 18.18
N GLU A 238 34.17 23.22 17.28
CA GLU A 238 32.77 22.91 17.62
C GLU A 238 32.68 21.65 18.49
N SER A 239 32.12 21.79 19.69
CA SER A 239 31.94 20.69 20.64
C SER A 239 30.66 19.92 20.36
N TYR A 240 30.76 18.60 20.49
CA TYR A 240 29.69 17.62 20.31
C TYR A 240 28.44 17.88 21.20
N ARG A 241 27.24 17.56 20.70
CA ARG A 241 25.93 17.76 21.38
C ARG A 241 25.13 16.44 21.44
N GLY A 242 24.53 16.14 22.59
CA GLY A 242 23.65 14.98 22.81
C GLY A 242 24.31 13.81 23.57
N ASP A 243 23.62 12.69 23.69
CA ASP A 243 24.13 11.44 24.28
C ASP A 243 25.08 10.74 23.29
N ASN A 244 26.28 10.36 23.76
CA ASN A 244 27.39 9.91 22.91
C ASN A 244 27.26 8.47 22.38
N ILE A 245 26.16 7.77 22.64
CA ILE A 245 25.88 6.43 22.10
C ILE A 245 24.70 6.48 21.09
N SER A 246 24.76 5.67 20.04
CA SER A 246 23.62 5.50 19.12
C SER A 246 22.47 4.66 19.72
N SER A 247 21.23 4.94 19.29
CA SER A 247 20.03 4.17 19.66
C SER A 247 20.18 2.66 19.44
N ASP A 248 20.88 2.29 18.37
CA ASP A 248 20.98 0.92 17.89
C ASP A 248 21.90 0.10 18.81
N ILE A 249 22.97 0.72 19.33
CA ILE A 249 23.85 0.09 20.34
C ILE A 249 23.12 -0.07 21.67
N ARG A 250 22.25 0.88 22.06
CA ARG A 250 21.42 0.71 23.27
C ARG A 250 20.48 -0.48 23.13
N ALA A 251 19.81 -0.60 21.99
CA ALA A 251 18.95 -1.75 21.71
C ALA A 251 19.71 -3.08 21.74
N MET A 252 20.97 -3.11 21.30
CA MET A 252 21.83 -4.31 21.39
C MET A 252 22.24 -4.68 22.84
N ILE A 253 22.38 -3.67 23.71
CA ILE A 253 22.62 -3.87 25.15
C ILE A 253 21.33 -4.39 25.82
N ASP A 254 20.19 -3.80 25.50
CA ASP A 254 18.88 -4.14 26.08
C ASP A 254 18.38 -5.53 25.65
N ALA A 255 18.77 -5.99 24.46
CA ALA A 255 18.42 -7.31 23.93
C ALA A 255 19.10 -8.50 24.64
N GLY A 256 19.89 -8.27 25.70
CA GLY A 256 20.39 -9.33 26.57
C GLY A 256 21.61 -10.09 26.07
N SER A 257 22.36 -9.54 25.12
CA SER A 257 23.64 -10.08 24.65
C SER A 257 24.63 -10.21 25.81
N ASP A 258 25.40 -11.30 25.89
CA ASP A 258 26.25 -11.75 27.01
C ASP A 258 27.40 -10.78 27.42
N GLY A 259 27.37 -9.51 27.00
CA GLY A 259 28.38 -8.48 27.19
C GLY A 259 29.69 -8.72 26.43
N ASN A 260 29.96 -9.98 26.09
CA ASN A 260 31.15 -10.46 25.38
C ASN A 260 31.00 -10.43 23.86
N GLN A 261 29.78 -10.29 23.34
CA GLN A 261 29.55 -10.15 21.91
C GLN A 261 30.25 -8.90 21.40
N ARG A 262 31.15 -9.10 20.42
CA ARG A 262 31.86 -8.03 19.74
C ARG A 262 31.01 -7.48 18.59
N ILE A 263 31.00 -6.16 18.46
CA ILE A 263 30.38 -5.44 17.35
C ILE A 263 31.42 -4.59 16.62
N GLY A 264 31.27 -4.44 15.31
CA GLY A 264 31.95 -3.41 14.54
C GLY A 264 31.29 -2.06 14.77
N ALA A 265 32.07 -1.03 15.05
CA ALA A 265 31.59 0.31 15.36
C ALA A 265 32.50 1.41 14.80
N VAL A 266 31.91 2.57 14.58
CA VAL A 266 32.60 3.81 14.24
C VAL A 266 32.61 4.69 15.49
N LEU A 267 33.82 4.97 15.98
CA LEU A 267 34.07 5.75 17.17
C LEU A 267 34.66 7.11 16.79
N GLN A 268 33.92 8.19 17.05
CA GLN A 268 34.41 9.55 16.93
C GLN A 268 35.05 9.98 18.25
N ALA A 269 36.38 10.03 18.30
CA ALA A 269 37.11 10.48 19.49
C ALA A 269 37.26 12.01 19.51
N LYS A 270 37.42 12.60 20.72
CA LYS A 270 37.82 14.02 20.83
C LYS A 270 39.25 14.25 20.37
N ASN A 271 40.14 13.32 20.72
CA ASN A 271 41.51 13.24 20.25
C ASN A 271 41.91 11.77 20.18
N ALA A 272 41.98 11.21 18.97
CA ALA A 272 42.28 9.80 18.76
C ALA A 272 43.71 9.44 19.18
N ASP A 273 44.62 10.40 19.23
CA ASP A 273 46.04 10.19 19.54
C ASP A 273 46.38 10.46 21.02
N ASN A 274 45.37 10.73 21.85
CA ASN A 274 45.54 10.87 23.29
C ASN A 274 46.07 9.54 23.89
N PRO A 275 47.25 9.52 24.55
CA PRO A 275 47.83 8.30 25.11
C PRO A 275 46.97 7.62 26.17
N ALA A 276 46.28 8.41 27.02
CA ALA A 276 45.38 7.88 28.04
C ALA A 276 44.14 7.23 27.42
N PHE A 277 43.63 7.83 26.33
CA PHE A 277 42.52 7.25 25.57
C PHE A 277 42.91 5.94 24.88
N ARG A 278 44.08 5.89 24.24
CA ARG A 278 44.62 4.67 23.62
C ARG A 278 44.82 3.55 24.65
N ALA A 279 45.35 3.88 25.83
CA ALA A 279 45.50 2.92 26.93
C ALA A 279 44.14 2.41 27.45
N MET A 280 43.13 3.28 27.55
CA MET A 280 41.77 2.90 27.95
C MET A 280 41.09 1.98 26.94
N LEU A 281 41.24 2.25 25.64
CA LEU A 281 40.75 1.37 24.57
C LEU A 281 41.37 -0.03 24.68
N ALA A 282 42.69 -0.10 24.87
CA ALA A 282 43.39 -1.38 25.06
C ALA A 282 42.94 -2.12 26.34
N ALA A 283 42.78 -1.41 27.46
CA ALA A 283 42.30 -1.97 28.73
C ALA A 283 40.85 -2.45 28.66
N SER A 284 40.03 -1.85 27.77
CA SER A 284 38.62 -2.19 27.56
C SER A 284 38.41 -3.22 26.44
N ASP A 285 39.47 -3.91 26.00
CA ASP A 285 39.42 -4.91 24.92
C ASP A 285 38.83 -4.33 23.61
N VAL A 286 39.10 -3.05 23.32
CA VAL A 286 38.70 -2.40 22.08
C VAL A 286 39.83 -2.53 21.07
N ARG A 287 39.53 -3.16 19.93
CA ARG A 287 40.46 -3.31 18.82
C ARG A 287 40.20 -2.20 17.80
N ILE A 288 41.21 -1.39 17.50
CA ILE A 288 41.12 -0.43 16.40
C ILE A 288 41.45 -1.18 15.11
N THR A 289 40.50 -1.18 14.17
CA THR A 289 40.62 -1.87 12.88
C THR A 289 41.06 -0.91 11.78
N ASP A 290 40.64 0.36 11.84
CA ASP A 290 41.03 1.38 10.87
C ASP A 290 40.92 2.80 11.48
N ARG A 291 41.47 3.80 10.77
CA ARG A 291 41.29 5.23 11.05
C ARG A 291 40.83 5.93 9.78
N ILE A 292 39.78 6.73 9.88
CA ILE A 292 39.26 7.47 8.72
C ILE A 292 40.17 8.65 8.43
N GLY A 293 41.08 8.48 7.47
CA GLY A 293 42.06 9.50 7.06
C GLY A 293 42.92 9.98 8.23
N THR A 294 43.10 11.30 8.34
CA THR A 294 43.77 11.95 9.48
C THR A 294 42.82 12.35 10.62
N SER A 295 41.53 12.01 10.53
CA SER A 295 40.51 12.45 11.48
C SER A 295 40.64 11.79 12.86
N ASN A 296 39.91 12.29 13.87
CA ASN A 296 39.78 11.61 15.16
C ASN A 296 38.74 10.48 15.15
N THR A 297 38.32 10.00 13.97
CA THR A 297 37.37 8.90 13.83
C THR A 297 38.08 7.57 13.61
N LEU A 298 37.82 6.63 14.49
CA LEU A 298 38.37 5.28 14.50
C LEU A 298 37.28 4.29 14.10
N VAL A 299 37.62 3.32 13.25
CA VAL A 299 36.83 2.11 13.08
C VAL A 299 37.35 1.11 14.09
N ILE A 300 36.45 0.59 14.91
CA ILE A 300 36.79 -0.25 16.05
C ILE A 300 35.92 -1.50 16.09
N GLU A 301 36.44 -2.54 16.70
CA GLU A 301 35.66 -3.65 17.23
C GLU A 301 35.75 -3.67 18.74
N LEU A 302 34.62 -3.68 19.41
CA LEU A 302 34.52 -3.70 20.86
C LEU A 302 33.49 -4.70 21.35
N PRO A 303 33.68 -5.32 22.52
CA PRO A 303 32.62 -6.04 23.19
C PRO A 303 31.59 -5.05 23.76
N LEU A 304 30.30 -5.40 23.73
CA LEU A 304 29.20 -4.53 24.18
C LEU A 304 29.38 -4.04 25.64
N ARG A 305 30.00 -4.85 26.51
CA ARG A 305 30.33 -4.47 27.91
C ARG A 305 31.21 -3.21 28.01
N SER A 306 31.99 -2.90 26.98
CA SER A 306 32.92 -1.76 26.96
C SER A 306 32.26 -0.46 26.51
N VAL A 307 31.00 -0.49 26.07
CA VAL A 307 30.27 0.71 25.61
C VAL A 307 30.06 1.70 26.76
N ALA A 308 29.72 1.22 27.96
CA ALA A 308 29.45 2.08 29.12
C ALA A 308 30.71 2.84 29.58
N SER A 309 31.87 2.16 29.65
CA SER A 309 33.13 2.80 30.02
C SER A 309 33.57 3.83 28.98
N LEU A 310 33.36 3.55 27.69
CA LEU A 310 33.65 4.50 26.62
C LEU A 310 32.73 5.72 26.66
N SER A 311 31.43 5.51 26.86
CA SER A 311 30.43 6.57 27.01
C SER A 311 30.78 7.52 28.16
N GLN A 312 31.14 6.97 29.31
CA GLN A 312 31.41 7.76 30.52
C GLN A 312 32.82 8.37 30.57
N SER A 313 33.72 7.96 29.67
CA SER A 313 35.12 8.41 29.67
C SER A 313 35.31 9.92 29.45
N GLY A 314 34.32 10.59 28.85
CA GLY A 314 34.43 11.98 28.40
C GLY A 314 35.40 12.20 27.23
N MET A 315 36.04 11.14 26.72
CA MET A 315 37.06 11.21 25.65
C MET A 315 36.50 10.98 24.24
N ILE A 316 35.23 10.60 24.14
CA ILE A 316 34.54 10.33 22.87
C ILE A 316 33.50 11.41 22.58
N ASN A 317 33.30 11.69 21.30
CA ASN A 317 32.18 12.49 20.80
C ASN A 317 30.99 11.58 20.54
N TYR A 318 31.16 10.50 19.78
CA TYR A 318 30.03 9.62 19.43
C TYR A 318 30.47 8.19 19.11
N LEU A 319 29.60 7.22 19.42
CA LEU A 319 29.76 5.82 19.07
C LEU A 319 28.50 5.28 18.36
N SER A 320 28.69 4.76 17.15
CA SER A 320 27.65 4.14 16.34
C SER A 320 28.12 2.79 15.78
N PRO A 321 27.23 1.82 15.48
CA PRO A 321 27.65 0.60 14.82
C PRO A 321 28.20 0.92 13.42
N ASP A 322 29.10 0.09 12.91
CA ASP A 322 29.55 0.16 11.52
C ASP A 322 28.43 -0.40 10.62
N ARG A 323 27.58 0.51 10.14
CA ARG A 323 26.36 0.16 9.41
C ARG A 323 26.74 -0.28 8.00
N LYS A 324 26.23 -1.45 7.58
CA LYS A 324 26.33 -1.88 6.19
C LYS A 324 25.64 -0.85 5.28
N THR A 325 26.39 -0.29 4.34
CA THR A 325 25.81 0.45 3.22
C THR A 325 25.29 -0.55 2.19
N GLN A 326 24.06 -0.35 1.72
CA GLN A 326 23.45 -1.22 0.71
C GLN A 326 23.37 -0.49 -0.63
N THR A 327 23.62 -1.21 -1.72
CA THR A 327 23.28 -0.76 -3.07
C THR A 327 21.76 -0.65 -3.17
N THR A 328 21.23 0.50 -3.59
CA THR A 328 19.79 0.61 -3.85
C THR A 328 19.41 -0.29 -5.02
N GLY A 329 18.53 -1.26 -4.81
CA GLY A 329 18.06 -2.20 -5.82
C GLY A 329 17.24 -1.52 -6.92
N HIS A 330 17.45 -1.96 -8.16
CA HIS A 330 16.63 -1.56 -9.30
C HIS A 330 15.40 -2.47 -9.37
N ILE A 331 14.23 -1.90 -9.72
CA ILE A 331 12.97 -2.65 -9.78
C ILE A 331 13.05 -3.93 -10.63
N GLU A 332 13.81 -3.93 -11.73
CA GLU A 332 13.98 -5.10 -12.60
C GLU A 332 14.77 -6.23 -11.95
N ASP A 333 15.66 -5.91 -11.02
CA ASP A 333 16.43 -6.90 -10.29
C ASP A 333 15.55 -7.53 -9.21
N THR A 334 14.79 -6.73 -8.45
CA THR A 334 13.89 -7.21 -7.38
C THR A 334 12.82 -8.19 -7.90
N ILE A 335 12.38 -8.04 -9.16
CA ILE A 335 11.33 -8.88 -9.78
C ILE A 335 11.86 -9.81 -10.89
N GLY A 336 13.18 -9.88 -11.10
CA GLY A 336 13.83 -10.85 -11.97
C GLY A 336 13.70 -10.58 -13.47
N ALA A 337 13.36 -9.36 -13.89
CA ALA A 337 13.27 -9.01 -15.31
C ALA A 337 14.64 -9.04 -16.01
N THR A 338 15.72 -8.65 -15.31
CA THR A 338 17.10 -8.70 -15.82
C THR A 338 17.49 -10.13 -16.22
N LEU A 339 17.06 -11.14 -15.45
CA LEU A 339 17.39 -12.55 -15.65
C LEU A 339 16.86 -13.14 -16.97
N VAL A 340 15.83 -12.51 -17.54
CA VAL A 340 15.15 -13.01 -18.74
C VAL A 340 15.31 -12.13 -19.97
N ARG A 341 16.11 -11.05 -19.90
CA ARG A 341 16.37 -10.18 -21.06
C ARG A 341 17.01 -10.94 -22.22
N SER A 342 17.95 -11.82 -21.93
CA SER A 342 18.55 -12.70 -22.94
C SER A 342 17.77 -14.00 -22.99
N GLN A 343 17.12 -14.27 -24.12
CA GLN A 343 16.40 -15.50 -24.35
C GLN A 343 17.24 -16.41 -25.27
N PRO A 344 17.73 -17.57 -24.78
CA PRO A 344 18.51 -18.48 -25.60
C PRO A 344 17.66 -19.09 -26.72
N ALA A 345 18.29 -19.75 -27.69
CA ALA A 345 17.54 -20.56 -28.65
C ALA A 345 16.85 -21.74 -27.94
N ASN A 346 15.65 -22.12 -28.38
CA ASN A 346 14.94 -23.31 -27.88
C ASN A 346 14.16 -23.99 -29.02
N GLY A 347 14.56 -25.20 -29.40
CA GLY A 347 13.99 -25.91 -30.55
C GLY A 347 14.08 -25.04 -31.81
N SER A 348 12.93 -24.77 -32.43
CA SER A 348 12.83 -23.95 -33.65
C SER A 348 12.88 -22.42 -33.40
N ARG A 349 12.99 -21.96 -32.14
CA ARG A 349 13.07 -20.52 -31.81
C ARG A 349 14.53 -20.08 -31.68
N SER A 350 14.94 -19.12 -32.51
CA SER A 350 16.25 -18.46 -32.40
C SER A 350 16.39 -17.68 -31.08
N ALA A 351 17.64 -17.40 -30.68
CA ALA A 351 17.91 -16.51 -29.56
C ALA A 351 17.45 -15.08 -29.88
N TYR A 352 16.95 -14.36 -28.87
CA TYR A 352 16.47 -12.98 -29.03
C TYR A 352 16.53 -12.20 -27.71
N THR A 353 16.40 -10.87 -27.80
CA THR A 353 16.28 -10.00 -26.63
C THR A 353 14.81 -9.79 -26.27
N LEU A 354 14.46 -10.04 -25.01
CA LEU A 354 13.12 -9.87 -24.48
C LEU A 354 12.96 -8.48 -23.84
N ASP A 355 12.37 -7.56 -24.62
CA ASP A 355 12.28 -6.13 -24.30
C ASP A 355 10.91 -5.51 -24.62
N GLY A 356 9.93 -6.35 -24.98
CA GLY A 356 8.58 -5.94 -25.39
C GLY A 356 8.47 -5.37 -26.82
N ASN A 357 9.50 -5.53 -27.65
CA ASN A 357 9.46 -5.10 -29.05
C ASN A 357 8.19 -5.58 -29.79
N GLY A 358 7.61 -4.70 -30.59
CA GLY A 358 6.40 -4.96 -31.36
C GLY A 358 5.09 -4.90 -30.57
N ILE A 359 5.12 -4.81 -29.23
CA ILE A 359 3.91 -4.75 -28.39
C ILE A 359 3.53 -3.29 -28.08
N GLY A 360 2.25 -2.95 -28.25
CA GLY A 360 1.69 -1.67 -27.83
C GLY A 360 1.16 -1.69 -26.40
N ILE A 361 1.62 -0.73 -25.58
CA ILE A 361 1.13 -0.47 -24.23
C ILE A 361 0.40 0.88 -24.23
N ALA A 362 -0.91 0.85 -23.98
CA ALA A 362 -1.71 2.05 -23.82
C ALA A 362 -1.73 2.49 -22.35
N VAL A 363 -1.35 3.74 -22.11
CA VAL A 363 -1.32 4.39 -20.80
C VAL A 363 -2.41 5.44 -20.76
N LEU A 364 -3.50 5.15 -20.04
CA LEU A 364 -4.59 6.10 -19.82
C LEU A 364 -4.33 6.86 -18.53
N ASP A 365 -3.91 8.12 -18.64
CA ASP A 365 -3.41 8.92 -17.51
C ASP A 365 -3.50 10.43 -17.77
N SER A 366 -2.60 11.23 -17.19
CA SER A 366 -2.49 12.68 -17.31
C SER A 366 -1.74 13.18 -18.57
N GLY A 367 -1.38 12.27 -19.47
CA GLY A 367 -0.59 12.56 -20.67
C GLY A 367 0.84 12.06 -20.55
N ILE A 368 1.70 12.39 -21.52
CA ILE A 368 3.14 12.09 -21.46
C ILE A 368 3.94 13.30 -21.95
N TYR A 369 5.03 13.62 -21.25
CA TYR A 369 6.03 14.57 -21.73
C TYR A 369 6.88 13.96 -22.85
N THR A 370 6.48 14.23 -24.10
CA THR A 370 7.03 13.60 -25.30
C THR A 370 8.51 13.90 -25.56
N ASP A 371 9.05 14.97 -24.96
CA ASP A 371 10.44 15.36 -25.17
C ASP A 371 11.44 14.61 -24.31
N HIS A 372 10.96 13.87 -23.31
CA HIS A 372 11.81 13.03 -22.46
C HIS A 372 12.55 11.98 -23.30
N LYS A 373 13.88 11.91 -23.16
CA LYS A 373 14.77 11.02 -23.93
C LYS A 373 14.42 9.56 -23.70
N GLY A 374 14.07 9.22 -22.47
CA GLY A 374 13.45 7.95 -22.10
C GLY A 374 12.32 7.43 -23.02
N PHE A 375 11.57 8.27 -23.74
CA PHE A 375 10.52 7.83 -24.69
C PHE A 375 10.96 7.80 -26.17
N LYS A 376 12.25 7.96 -26.42
CA LYS A 376 12.84 7.97 -27.76
C LYS A 376 13.74 6.75 -27.95
N ASN A 377 14.04 6.45 -29.21
CA ASN A 377 15.13 5.58 -29.63
C ASN A 377 16.03 6.42 -30.55
N GLY A 378 17.14 6.91 -30.01
CA GLY A 378 17.88 8.01 -30.63
C GLY A 378 17.00 9.25 -30.76
N SER A 379 16.79 9.73 -31.99
CA SER A 379 15.90 10.87 -32.28
C SER A 379 14.44 10.49 -32.54
N THR A 380 14.12 9.19 -32.66
CA THR A 380 12.78 8.73 -33.06
C THR A 380 11.89 8.49 -31.83
N SER A 381 10.68 9.05 -31.82
CA SER A 381 9.71 8.81 -30.74
C SER A 381 9.19 7.37 -30.75
N ARG A 382 9.05 6.76 -29.57
CA ARG A 382 8.34 5.48 -29.38
C ARG A 382 6.86 5.67 -29.00
N ILE A 383 6.42 6.91 -28.83
CA ILE A 383 5.01 7.26 -28.63
C ILE A 383 4.33 7.16 -29.99
N ALA A 384 3.61 6.06 -30.22
CA ALA A 384 2.98 5.72 -31.49
C ALA A 384 1.63 6.44 -31.69
N ALA A 385 0.99 6.87 -30.59
CA ALA A 385 -0.19 7.72 -30.60
C ALA A 385 -0.23 8.56 -29.33
N ASN A 386 -0.75 9.78 -29.44
CA ASN A 386 -0.92 10.71 -28.33
C ASN A 386 -2.24 11.46 -28.51
N VAL A 387 -3.21 11.23 -27.62
CA VAL A 387 -4.58 11.77 -27.74
C VAL A 387 -5.07 12.32 -26.42
N ASN A 388 -5.92 13.35 -26.46
CA ASN A 388 -6.51 13.98 -25.27
C ASN A 388 -8.04 13.95 -25.28
N PHE A 389 -8.64 13.54 -24.15
CA PHE A 389 -10.09 13.50 -23.91
C PHE A 389 -10.57 14.45 -22.81
N THR A 390 -9.69 15.23 -22.18
CA THR A 390 -10.01 16.11 -21.03
C THR A 390 -10.34 17.54 -21.43
N SER A 391 -10.24 17.87 -22.72
CA SER A 391 -10.53 19.19 -23.24
C SER A 391 -11.05 19.08 -24.67
N SER A 392 -11.65 20.16 -25.19
CA SER A 392 -12.02 20.24 -26.61
C SER A 392 -10.81 20.28 -27.54
N ASN A 393 -9.62 20.65 -27.04
CA ASN A 393 -8.38 20.62 -27.81
C ASN A 393 -7.70 19.25 -27.67
N ILE A 394 -7.99 18.36 -28.62
CA ILE A 394 -7.45 16.98 -28.62
C ILE A 394 -5.91 16.94 -28.75
N SER A 395 -5.29 18.04 -29.20
CA SER A 395 -3.84 18.15 -29.40
C SER A 395 -3.11 18.63 -28.13
N ALA A 396 -3.83 19.07 -27.09
CA ALA A 396 -3.24 19.46 -25.82
C ALA A 396 -2.88 18.23 -24.98
N THR A 397 -1.83 17.51 -25.38
CA THR A 397 -1.45 16.21 -24.84
C THR A 397 -0.29 16.25 -23.84
N SER A 398 0.16 17.45 -23.45
CA SER A 398 1.23 17.63 -22.49
C SER A 398 0.86 17.05 -21.12
N ASP A 399 1.86 16.56 -20.40
CA ASP A 399 1.71 16.08 -19.04
C ASP A 399 2.16 17.15 -18.03
N ASN A 400 1.27 18.09 -17.74
CA ASN A 400 1.51 19.14 -16.77
C ASN A 400 1.30 18.66 -15.33
N TYR A 401 0.69 17.50 -15.12
CA TYR A 401 0.50 16.91 -13.79
C TYR A 401 1.73 16.10 -13.35
N GLY A 402 2.27 15.26 -14.24
CA GLY A 402 3.53 14.53 -14.10
C GLY A 402 3.39 13.03 -13.88
N HIS A 403 2.21 12.57 -13.47
CA HIS A 403 1.95 11.18 -13.14
C HIS A 403 2.04 10.26 -14.37
N GLY A 404 1.50 10.66 -15.52
CA GLY A 404 1.45 9.82 -16.72
C GLY A 404 2.81 9.56 -17.34
N THR A 405 3.70 10.54 -17.31
CA THR A 405 5.11 10.41 -17.69
C THR A 405 5.82 9.40 -16.78
N HIS A 406 5.61 9.49 -15.47
CA HIS A 406 6.22 8.56 -14.51
C HIS A 406 5.77 7.10 -14.76
N VAL A 407 4.46 6.91 -14.92
CA VAL A 407 3.82 5.62 -15.21
C VAL A 407 4.33 5.01 -16.53
N ALA A 408 4.38 5.80 -17.61
CA ALA A 408 4.88 5.35 -18.90
C ALA A 408 6.37 4.98 -18.85
N GLY A 409 7.17 5.71 -18.07
CA GLY A 409 8.57 5.41 -17.83
C GLY A 409 8.78 4.04 -17.15
N ILE A 410 7.96 3.71 -16.15
CA ILE A 410 8.04 2.40 -15.46
C ILE A 410 7.69 1.27 -16.43
N ALA A 411 6.62 1.44 -17.22
CA ALA A 411 6.17 0.40 -18.13
C ALA A 411 7.17 0.17 -19.28
N ALA A 412 7.66 1.26 -19.89
CA ALA A 412 8.34 1.20 -21.18
C ALA A 412 9.45 2.24 -21.38
N GLY A 413 10.00 2.86 -20.34
CA GLY A 413 11.15 3.77 -20.45
C GLY A 413 12.36 3.10 -21.13
N SER A 414 13.04 3.82 -22.02
CA SER A 414 14.14 3.26 -22.82
C SER A 414 15.40 3.07 -21.97
N SER A 415 16.30 2.21 -22.45
CA SER A 415 17.64 2.07 -21.90
C SER A 415 18.61 3.18 -22.33
N SER A 416 18.22 4.07 -23.25
CA SER A 416 19.10 5.11 -23.80
C SER A 416 19.31 6.30 -22.86
N ASP A 417 18.49 6.41 -21.82
CA ASP A 417 18.53 7.47 -20.82
C ASP A 417 19.25 6.97 -19.55
N ASN A 418 20.08 7.82 -18.93
CA ASN A 418 20.85 7.50 -17.72
C ASN A 418 21.59 6.14 -17.76
N SER A 419 22.16 5.75 -18.92
CA SER A 419 22.78 4.43 -19.14
C SER A 419 21.89 3.22 -18.80
N GLY A 420 20.57 3.41 -18.84
CA GLY A 420 19.59 2.39 -18.52
C GLY A 420 19.31 2.18 -17.03
N ALA A 421 19.83 3.05 -16.15
CA ALA A 421 19.69 2.94 -14.70
C ALA A 421 18.25 3.04 -14.17
N TYR A 422 17.30 3.50 -15.00
CA TYR A 422 15.86 3.57 -14.69
C TYR A 422 15.01 3.14 -15.88
N ARG A 423 15.49 2.14 -16.64
CA ARG A 423 14.75 1.62 -17.79
C ARG A 423 13.45 0.95 -17.34
N GLY A 424 12.42 1.07 -18.17
CA GLY A 424 11.14 0.41 -17.92
C GLY A 424 11.21 -1.11 -18.09
N ILE A 425 10.15 -1.80 -17.66
CA ILE A 425 10.08 -3.26 -17.75
C ILE A 425 10.04 -3.75 -19.22
N ALA A 426 9.38 -3.04 -20.13
CA ALA A 426 9.32 -3.35 -21.56
C ALA A 426 9.92 -2.19 -22.40
N PRO A 427 11.25 -2.01 -22.38
CA PRO A 427 11.91 -0.78 -22.87
C PRO A 427 11.80 -0.55 -24.39
N SER A 428 11.44 -1.58 -25.17
CA SER A 428 11.24 -1.51 -26.62
C SER A 428 9.77 -1.58 -27.03
N ALA A 429 8.82 -1.59 -26.08
CA ALA A 429 7.40 -1.52 -26.39
C ALA A 429 7.02 -0.15 -27.00
N LYS A 430 5.98 -0.15 -27.85
CA LYS A 430 5.34 1.06 -28.37
C LYS A 430 4.45 1.66 -27.29
N ILE A 431 4.50 2.98 -27.14
CA ILE A 431 3.73 3.69 -26.12
C ILE A 431 2.53 4.37 -26.79
N ILE A 432 1.33 4.17 -26.24
CA ILE A 432 0.10 4.82 -26.68
C ILE A 432 -0.36 5.71 -25.52
N SER A 433 -0.19 7.02 -25.66
CA SER A 433 -0.59 7.98 -24.63
C SER A 433 -2.03 8.41 -24.82
N VAL A 434 -2.85 8.22 -23.79
CA VAL A 434 -4.27 8.56 -23.81
C VAL A 434 -4.56 9.42 -22.58
N LYS A 435 -4.59 10.74 -22.76
CA LYS A 435 -4.83 11.69 -21.67
C LYS A 435 -6.32 11.70 -21.30
N VAL A 436 -6.62 11.25 -20.09
CA VAL A 436 -7.96 11.18 -19.47
C VAL A 436 -8.01 11.85 -18.10
N LEU A 437 -6.85 12.32 -17.59
CA LEU A 437 -6.74 13.20 -16.44
C LEU A 437 -6.24 14.59 -16.88
N ASN A 438 -6.87 15.64 -16.36
CA ASN A 438 -6.50 17.02 -16.67
C ASN A 438 -5.16 17.39 -16.01
N ASP A 439 -4.75 18.65 -16.15
CA ASP A 439 -3.46 19.13 -15.66
C ASP A 439 -3.37 19.25 -14.12
N SER A 440 -4.50 19.09 -13.43
CA SER A 440 -4.61 18.99 -11.97
C SER A 440 -4.67 17.52 -11.49
N GLY A 441 -4.61 16.54 -12.40
CA GLY A 441 -4.73 15.12 -12.07
C GLY A 441 -6.17 14.64 -11.90
N GLU A 442 -7.16 15.46 -12.25
CA GLU A 442 -8.59 15.13 -12.10
C GLU A 442 -9.12 14.45 -13.36
N GLY A 443 -9.96 13.43 -13.18
CA GLY A 443 -10.57 12.69 -14.27
C GLY A 443 -12.09 12.70 -14.21
N GLN A 444 -12.73 12.37 -15.34
CA GLN A 444 -14.15 12.06 -15.41
C GLN A 444 -14.34 10.66 -16.00
N THR A 445 -15.34 9.93 -15.49
CA THR A 445 -15.70 8.60 -16.01
C THR A 445 -15.96 8.62 -17.52
N SER A 446 -16.61 9.68 -18.04
CA SER A 446 -16.86 9.87 -19.47
C SER A 446 -15.57 9.97 -20.29
N TRP A 447 -14.57 10.71 -19.82
CA TRP A 447 -13.27 10.84 -20.50
C TRP A 447 -12.52 9.51 -20.52
N LEU A 448 -12.54 8.79 -19.40
CA LEU A 448 -11.95 7.45 -19.31
C LEU A 448 -12.63 6.47 -20.29
N LEU A 449 -13.96 6.45 -20.32
CA LEU A 449 -14.72 5.58 -21.24
C LEU A 449 -14.44 5.92 -22.71
N ASN A 450 -14.36 7.20 -23.06
CA ASN A 450 -14.00 7.65 -24.41
C ASN A 450 -12.57 7.23 -24.78
N GLY A 451 -11.62 7.37 -23.85
CA GLY A 451 -10.24 6.90 -24.02
C GLY A 451 -10.15 5.38 -24.22
N LEU A 452 -10.84 4.59 -23.40
CA LEU A 452 -10.92 3.13 -23.54
C LEU A 452 -11.56 2.72 -24.86
N ASN A 453 -12.62 3.42 -25.29
CA ASN A 453 -13.26 3.18 -26.57
C ASN A 453 -12.32 3.48 -27.75
N TRP A 454 -11.57 4.58 -27.68
CA TRP A 454 -10.56 4.92 -28.68
C TRP A 454 -9.47 3.84 -28.75
N VAL A 455 -8.99 3.35 -27.60
CA VAL A 455 -8.03 2.24 -27.55
C VAL A 455 -8.59 1.00 -28.25
N LEU A 456 -9.84 0.63 -27.96
CA LEU A 456 -10.48 -0.51 -28.59
C LEU A 456 -10.54 -0.36 -30.12
N GLN A 457 -10.90 0.83 -30.63
CA GLN A 457 -10.98 1.12 -32.06
C GLN A 457 -9.60 1.11 -32.75
N ASN A 458 -8.54 1.57 -32.06
CA ASN A 458 -7.20 1.71 -32.62
C ASN A 458 -6.24 0.56 -32.28
N ARG A 459 -6.71 -0.47 -31.56
CA ARG A 459 -5.88 -1.58 -31.09
C ARG A 459 -5.11 -2.30 -32.20
N ALA A 460 -5.73 -2.48 -33.36
CA ALA A 460 -5.11 -3.18 -34.48
C ALA A 460 -3.99 -2.35 -35.11
N ALA A 461 -4.23 -1.03 -35.31
CA ALA A 461 -3.28 -0.12 -35.93
C ALA A 461 -1.99 0.03 -35.12
N HIS A 462 -2.08 0.04 -33.79
CA HIS A 462 -0.92 0.20 -32.90
C HIS A 462 -0.45 -1.09 -32.23
N ASN A 463 -1.05 -2.24 -32.60
CA ASN A 463 -0.83 -3.53 -31.94
C ASN A 463 -0.95 -3.45 -30.40
N ILE A 464 -1.99 -2.77 -29.91
CA ILE A 464 -2.23 -2.59 -28.48
C ILE A 464 -2.62 -3.95 -27.88
N LYS A 465 -1.77 -4.47 -27.00
CA LYS A 465 -2.01 -5.72 -26.26
C LYS A 465 -2.19 -5.51 -24.78
N VAL A 466 -1.75 -4.36 -24.27
CA VAL A 466 -1.74 -4.04 -22.85
C VAL A 466 -2.32 -2.65 -22.64
N VAL A 467 -3.20 -2.54 -21.64
CA VAL A 467 -3.76 -1.28 -21.16
C VAL A 467 -3.42 -1.12 -19.68
N ASN A 468 -2.82 0.01 -19.34
CA ASN A 468 -2.49 0.39 -17.98
C ASN A 468 -3.45 1.46 -17.47
N LEU A 469 -4.13 1.18 -16.36
CA LEU A 469 -5.01 2.09 -15.64
C LEU A 469 -4.41 2.35 -14.25
N SER A 470 -3.48 3.30 -14.19
CA SER A 470 -2.88 3.79 -12.93
C SER A 470 -3.75 4.85 -12.24
N LEU A 471 -5.06 4.73 -12.42
CA LEU A 471 -6.10 5.61 -11.92
C LEU A 471 -7.30 4.77 -11.49
N GLY A 472 -8.23 5.36 -10.77
CA GLY A 472 -9.47 4.69 -10.43
C GLY A 472 -10.43 5.55 -9.65
N THR A 473 -11.70 5.21 -9.77
CA THR A 473 -12.81 5.83 -9.03
C THR A 473 -13.21 4.95 -7.85
N GLU A 474 -14.12 5.44 -7.01
CA GLU A 474 -14.74 4.58 -6.01
C GLU A 474 -15.51 3.43 -6.68
N ALA A 475 -15.44 2.24 -6.07
CA ALA A 475 -16.14 1.05 -6.52
C ALA A 475 -17.47 0.92 -5.75
N LEU A 476 -18.45 1.74 -6.11
CA LEU A 476 -19.77 1.75 -5.46
C LEU A 476 -20.69 0.67 -6.04
N ASP A 477 -20.86 0.70 -7.36
CA ASP A 477 -21.69 -0.24 -8.10
C ASP A 477 -20.96 -1.55 -8.35
N THR A 478 -21.71 -2.66 -8.35
CA THR A 478 -21.20 -3.98 -8.74
C THR A 478 -20.45 -3.91 -10.07
N TYR A 479 -19.40 -4.70 -10.23
CA TYR A 479 -18.58 -4.72 -11.45
C TYR A 479 -19.38 -5.06 -12.72
N THR A 480 -20.58 -5.63 -12.60
CA THR A 480 -21.48 -5.90 -13.73
C THR A 480 -22.26 -4.67 -14.19
N ASN A 481 -22.43 -3.67 -13.33
CA ASN A 481 -23.15 -2.43 -13.60
C ASN A 481 -22.22 -1.23 -13.80
N ASP A 482 -21.09 -1.20 -13.08
CA ASP A 482 -20.10 -0.13 -13.20
C ASP A 482 -19.67 0.03 -14.68
N PRO A 483 -19.87 1.22 -15.28
CA PRO A 483 -19.66 1.41 -16.71
C PRO A 483 -18.19 1.25 -17.12
N VAL A 484 -17.25 1.57 -16.23
CA VAL A 484 -15.82 1.36 -16.47
C VAL A 484 -15.53 -0.13 -16.46
N CYS A 485 -16.08 -0.88 -15.50
CA CYS A 485 -15.94 -2.33 -15.43
C CYS A 485 -16.51 -3.06 -16.66
N VAL A 486 -17.66 -2.61 -17.15
CA VAL A 486 -18.28 -3.11 -18.38
C VAL A 486 -17.39 -2.81 -19.60
N LYS A 487 -16.83 -1.59 -19.69
CA LYS A 487 -15.95 -1.23 -20.81
C LYS A 487 -14.63 -2.01 -20.77
N VAL A 488 -14.01 -2.21 -19.61
CA VAL A 488 -12.77 -3.02 -19.54
C VAL A 488 -13.02 -4.49 -19.88
N LYS A 489 -14.20 -5.04 -19.55
CA LYS A 489 -14.61 -6.38 -20.03
C LYS A 489 -14.59 -6.45 -21.55
N GLU A 490 -15.12 -5.44 -22.23
CA GLU A 490 -15.11 -5.37 -23.70
C GLU A 490 -13.69 -5.38 -24.27
N LEU A 491 -12.76 -4.65 -23.65
CA LEU A 491 -11.35 -4.67 -24.04
C LEU A 491 -10.70 -6.05 -23.83
N VAL A 492 -10.98 -6.70 -22.69
CA VAL A 492 -10.48 -8.05 -22.40
C VAL A 492 -11.03 -9.08 -23.40
N ASN A 493 -12.32 -8.99 -23.72
CA ASN A 493 -12.97 -9.80 -24.76
C ASN A 493 -12.31 -9.60 -26.14
N ALA A 494 -11.82 -8.38 -26.42
CA ALA A 494 -11.08 -8.06 -27.63
C ALA A 494 -9.62 -8.55 -27.63
N GLY A 495 -9.17 -9.21 -26.57
CA GLY A 495 -7.82 -9.78 -26.43
C GLY A 495 -6.77 -8.85 -25.84
N ILE A 496 -7.19 -7.74 -25.21
CA ILE A 496 -6.30 -6.79 -24.54
C ILE A 496 -6.16 -7.18 -23.06
N VAL A 497 -4.93 -7.24 -22.56
CA VAL A 497 -4.67 -7.38 -21.12
C VAL A 497 -4.87 -6.03 -20.45
N VAL A 498 -5.81 -5.93 -19.52
CA VAL A 498 -6.09 -4.69 -18.78
C VAL A 498 -5.54 -4.82 -17.36
N ILE A 499 -4.69 -3.88 -16.97
CA ILE A 499 -4.06 -3.81 -15.65
C ILE A 499 -4.61 -2.56 -14.95
N ALA A 500 -5.07 -2.72 -13.71
CA ALA A 500 -5.60 -1.65 -12.89
C ALA A 500 -4.90 -1.56 -11.53
N ALA A 501 -4.62 -0.35 -11.07
CA ALA A 501 -4.14 -0.12 -9.72
C ALA A 501 -5.22 -0.48 -8.68
N ALA A 502 -4.83 -1.12 -7.57
CA ALA A 502 -5.78 -1.51 -6.53
C ALA A 502 -6.37 -0.29 -5.77
N GLY A 503 -5.62 0.80 -5.67
CA GLY A 503 -5.94 1.98 -4.87
C GLY A 503 -4.95 2.20 -3.72
N ASN A 504 -4.98 3.40 -3.13
CA ASN A 504 -4.03 3.83 -2.09
C ASN A 504 -4.73 4.09 -0.74
N LEU A 505 -5.85 3.41 -0.47
CA LEU A 505 -6.69 3.59 0.72
C LEU A 505 -6.50 2.43 1.71
N GLY A 506 -5.29 1.87 1.77
CA GLY A 506 -4.94 0.77 2.66
C GLY A 506 -4.90 1.12 4.14
N LYS A 507 -4.93 2.41 4.48
CA LYS A 507 -5.03 2.91 5.85
C LYS A 507 -6.19 3.89 6.00
N THR A 508 -6.79 3.93 7.19
CA THR A 508 -7.69 5.00 7.61
C THR A 508 -6.91 6.30 7.85
N SER A 509 -7.62 7.42 8.01
CA SER A 509 -7.03 8.69 8.46
C SER A 509 -6.28 8.55 9.80
N THR A 510 -6.73 7.64 10.67
CA THR A 510 -6.08 7.31 11.95
C THR A 510 -4.90 6.33 11.82
N GLY A 511 -4.48 6.00 10.60
CA GLY A 511 -3.33 5.12 10.34
C GLY A 511 -3.58 3.62 10.50
N GLN A 512 -4.80 3.21 10.86
CA GLN A 512 -5.20 1.81 11.02
C GLN A 512 -5.35 1.12 9.66
N GLN A 513 -5.08 -0.18 9.58
CA GLN A 513 -5.26 -0.94 8.34
C GLN A 513 -6.73 -0.97 7.91
N ALA A 514 -6.98 -0.75 6.62
CA ALA A 514 -8.32 -0.74 6.05
C ALA A 514 -8.46 -1.81 4.95
N TYR A 515 -9.48 -2.66 5.11
CA TYR A 515 -9.91 -3.67 4.13
C TYR A 515 -11.13 -3.18 3.36
N GLY A 516 -11.40 -3.77 2.20
CA GLY A 516 -12.58 -3.39 1.42
C GLY A 516 -12.42 -2.10 0.62
N ARG A 517 -11.19 -1.77 0.19
CA ARG A 517 -10.84 -0.46 -0.38
C ARG A 517 -10.34 -0.52 -1.82
N ILE A 518 -10.63 -1.60 -2.52
CA ILE A 518 -10.31 -1.78 -3.94
C ILE A 518 -11.13 -0.80 -4.79
N LYS A 519 -10.46 -0.02 -5.64
CA LYS A 519 -11.08 0.97 -6.53
C LYS A 519 -11.62 0.34 -7.81
N SER A 520 -12.50 1.06 -8.51
CA SER A 520 -12.89 0.74 -9.89
C SER A 520 -11.86 1.28 -10.88
N PRO A 521 -11.46 0.52 -11.92
CA PRO A 521 -12.00 -0.79 -12.32
C PRO A 521 -11.28 -2.01 -11.70
N GLY A 522 -10.43 -1.81 -10.69
CA GLY A 522 -9.74 -2.90 -9.98
C GLY A 522 -10.66 -3.89 -9.24
N ASN A 523 -11.92 -3.53 -9.01
CA ASN A 523 -12.95 -4.44 -8.49
C ASN A 523 -13.44 -5.45 -9.54
N SER A 524 -13.12 -5.25 -10.82
CA SER A 524 -13.52 -6.14 -11.90
C SER A 524 -12.74 -7.48 -11.90
N PRO A 525 -13.40 -8.63 -12.09
CA PRO A 525 -12.70 -9.92 -12.20
C PRO A 525 -11.92 -10.06 -13.52
N TYR A 526 -12.29 -9.30 -14.55
CA TYR A 526 -11.68 -9.35 -15.89
C TYR A 526 -10.28 -8.71 -15.93
N VAL A 527 -10.01 -7.74 -15.07
CA VAL A 527 -8.72 -7.03 -15.03
C VAL A 527 -7.72 -7.72 -14.11
N ILE A 528 -6.44 -7.42 -14.31
CA ILE A 528 -5.37 -7.73 -13.37
C ILE A 528 -5.22 -6.53 -12.42
N THR A 529 -5.67 -6.70 -11.19
CA THR A 529 -5.63 -5.67 -10.14
C THR A 529 -4.34 -5.79 -9.35
N VAL A 530 -3.60 -4.69 -9.26
CA VAL A 530 -2.23 -4.70 -8.73
C VAL A 530 -2.14 -3.86 -7.46
N GLY A 531 -1.80 -4.51 -6.35
CA GLY A 531 -1.41 -3.82 -5.12
C GLY A 531 0.08 -3.46 -5.11
N ALA A 532 0.53 -2.74 -4.08
CA ALA A 532 1.89 -2.25 -3.97
C ALA A 532 2.67 -2.97 -2.87
N SER A 533 3.85 -3.45 -3.22
CA SER A 533 4.88 -3.84 -2.25
C SER A 533 5.90 -2.72 -2.05
N ASN A 534 6.54 -2.75 -0.89
CA ASN A 534 7.69 -1.94 -0.56
C ASN A 534 8.91 -2.85 -0.58
N SER A 535 9.82 -2.61 -1.54
CA SER A 535 11.08 -3.35 -1.62
C SER A 535 12.17 -2.77 -0.74
N TYR A 536 11.88 -1.71 0.02
CA TYR A 536 12.84 -0.95 0.82
C TYR A 536 14.06 -0.46 0.01
N GLY A 537 13.92 -0.42 -1.32
CA GLY A 537 15.02 -0.09 -2.22
C GLY A 537 16.12 -1.14 -2.24
N THR A 538 15.83 -2.43 -2.00
CA THR A 538 16.80 -3.52 -2.09
C THR A 538 16.50 -4.42 -3.32
N ALA A 539 17.54 -5.10 -3.82
CA ALA A 539 17.38 -6.10 -4.87
C ALA A 539 16.97 -7.47 -4.30
N SER A 540 17.27 -7.69 -3.02
CA SER A 540 16.87 -8.89 -2.30
C SER A 540 15.36 -8.87 -2.14
N PRO A 541 14.64 -9.93 -2.52
CA PRO A 541 13.21 -9.97 -2.31
C PRO A 541 12.88 -10.30 -0.83
N ALA A 542 13.84 -10.77 -0.01
CA ALA A 542 13.60 -11.32 1.32
C ALA A 542 12.98 -10.34 2.34
N ASP A 543 13.21 -9.04 2.19
CA ASP A 543 12.70 -7.99 3.08
C ASP A 543 11.46 -7.24 2.53
N ASP A 544 11.01 -7.59 1.33
CA ASP A 544 9.83 -6.97 0.73
C ASP A 544 8.59 -7.17 1.60
N SER A 545 7.79 -6.11 1.75
CA SER A 545 6.53 -6.15 2.50
C SER A 545 5.41 -5.45 1.74
N ILE A 546 4.16 -5.59 2.19
CA ILE A 546 3.04 -4.84 1.61
C ILE A 546 3.17 -3.36 1.96
N ALA A 547 3.15 -2.49 0.94
CA ALA A 547 3.18 -1.06 1.16
C ALA A 547 1.95 -0.62 1.96
N SER A 548 2.15 0.21 2.99
CA SER A 548 1.08 0.50 3.95
C SER A 548 -0.15 1.12 3.31
N PHE A 549 0.03 1.96 2.29
CA PHE A 549 -1.04 2.63 1.55
C PHE A 549 -1.79 1.69 0.59
N SER A 550 -1.25 0.52 0.23
CA SER A 550 -1.88 -0.35 -0.77
C SER A 550 -3.29 -0.75 -0.35
N SER A 551 -4.30 -0.47 -1.18
CA SER A 551 -5.66 -0.91 -0.94
C SER A 551 -5.73 -2.44 -0.85
N ARG A 552 -6.62 -2.92 0.02
CA ARG A 552 -6.82 -4.33 0.36
C ARG A 552 -8.24 -4.76 -0.01
N GLY A 553 -8.39 -6.02 -0.41
CA GLY A 553 -9.68 -6.64 -0.64
C GLY A 553 -10.47 -6.92 0.65
N PRO A 554 -11.56 -7.68 0.57
CA PRO A 554 -12.27 -8.05 -0.66
C PRO A 554 -12.82 -6.82 -1.41
N THR A 555 -13.40 -6.99 -2.60
CA THR A 555 -14.17 -5.90 -3.22
C THR A 555 -15.44 -5.60 -2.41
N ARG A 556 -15.86 -4.34 -2.36
CA ARG A 556 -17.07 -3.88 -1.64
C ARG A 556 -18.07 -3.13 -2.52
N SER A 557 -17.90 -3.22 -3.84
CA SER A 557 -18.94 -2.84 -4.80
C SER A 557 -20.19 -3.70 -4.59
N SER A 558 -21.38 -3.15 -4.88
CA SER A 558 -22.65 -3.80 -4.55
C SER A 558 -23.78 -3.46 -5.51
N TYR A 559 -24.87 -4.21 -5.44
CA TYR A 559 -26.14 -3.89 -6.09
C TYR A 559 -27.32 -4.18 -5.16
N ILE A 560 -28.50 -3.67 -5.51
CA ILE A 560 -29.77 -4.01 -4.85
C ILE A 560 -30.47 -5.09 -5.69
N ASN A 561 -30.77 -6.22 -5.07
CA ASN A 561 -31.47 -7.32 -5.76
C ASN A 561 -32.99 -7.04 -5.85
N SER A 562 -33.73 -7.92 -6.52
CA SER A 562 -35.20 -7.81 -6.69
C SER A 562 -35.98 -7.74 -5.37
N ASN A 563 -35.39 -8.23 -4.28
CA ASN A 563 -36.00 -8.26 -2.95
C ASN A 563 -35.61 -7.02 -2.11
N GLY A 564 -34.96 -6.02 -2.70
CA GLY A 564 -34.53 -4.80 -2.00
C GLY A 564 -33.28 -4.98 -1.12
N THR A 565 -32.63 -6.15 -1.13
CA THR A 565 -31.44 -6.41 -0.31
C THR A 565 -30.16 -5.96 -1.02
N ARG A 566 -29.26 -5.30 -0.28
CA ARG A 566 -27.91 -4.96 -0.78
C ARG A 566 -27.01 -6.20 -0.78
N VAL A 567 -26.46 -6.53 -1.94
CA VAL A 567 -25.55 -7.66 -2.15
C VAL A 567 -24.17 -7.12 -2.55
N PHE A 568 -23.14 -7.47 -1.79
CA PHE A 568 -21.76 -7.09 -2.07
C PHE A 568 -21.06 -8.13 -2.94
N ASP A 569 -20.21 -7.67 -3.86
CA ASP A 569 -19.46 -8.54 -4.76
C ASP A 569 -18.48 -9.44 -3.99
N ASN A 570 -17.78 -8.92 -2.97
CA ASN A 570 -16.86 -9.66 -2.11
C ASN A 570 -15.79 -10.51 -2.85
N LEU A 571 -15.28 -10.04 -3.99
CA LEU A 571 -14.26 -10.76 -4.76
C LEU A 571 -12.88 -10.66 -4.07
N LEU A 572 -12.09 -11.72 -4.15
CA LEU A 572 -10.67 -11.74 -3.77
C LEU A 572 -9.88 -10.79 -4.69
N LYS A 573 -9.29 -9.75 -4.09
CA LYS A 573 -8.44 -8.75 -4.73
C LYS A 573 -7.43 -8.20 -3.71
N PRO A 574 -6.27 -7.65 -4.13
CA PRO A 574 -5.77 -7.57 -5.51
C PRO A 574 -5.42 -8.97 -6.08
N ASP A 575 -5.16 -9.10 -7.38
CA ASP A 575 -4.75 -10.38 -7.96
C ASP A 575 -3.29 -10.70 -7.62
N LEU A 576 -2.43 -9.69 -7.58
CA LEU A 576 -1.03 -9.77 -7.15
C LEU A 576 -0.50 -8.39 -6.74
N VAL A 577 0.73 -8.32 -6.24
CA VAL A 577 1.41 -7.05 -5.92
C VAL A 577 2.72 -6.89 -6.70
N ALA A 578 3.15 -5.65 -6.89
CA ALA A 578 4.46 -5.34 -7.47
C ALA A 578 5.10 -4.13 -6.75
N PRO A 579 6.42 -3.92 -6.85
CA PRO A 579 7.07 -2.79 -6.20
C PRO A 579 6.43 -1.46 -6.61
N GLY A 580 6.01 -0.67 -5.62
CA GLY A 580 5.29 0.59 -5.83
C GLY A 580 5.61 1.67 -4.82
N ASN A 581 6.59 1.47 -3.93
CA ASN A 581 7.00 2.45 -2.95
C ASN A 581 8.35 3.07 -3.33
N LYS A 582 8.41 4.41 -3.40
CA LYS A 582 9.61 5.20 -3.73
C LYS A 582 10.25 4.78 -5.06
N ILE A 583 9.42 4.55 -6.07
CA ILE A 583 9.89 4.17 -7.40
C ILE A 583 10.42 5.42 -8.13
N VAL A 584 11.65 5.33 -8.63
CA VAL A 584 12.24 6.35 -9.50
C VAL A 584 11.81 6.09 -10.94
N SER A 585 11.26 7.10 -11.59
CA SER A 585 10.93 7.06 -13.02
C SER A 585 10.91 8.47 -13.62
N HIS A 586 10.57 8.55 -14.89
CA HIS A 586 10.69 9.72 -15.76
C HIS A 586 9.81 10.87 -15.24
N LYS A 587 10.35 12.09 -15.26
CA LYS A 587 9.69 13.29 -14.77
C LYS A 587 9.31 14.20 -15.95
N SER A 588 8.07 14.68 -15.99
CA SER A 588 7.72 15.74 -16.95
C SER A 588 8.22 17.11 -16.47
N ASN A 589 8.56 17.97 -17.42
CA ASN A 589 9.14 19.27 -17.12
C ASN A 589 8.14 20.21 -16.41
N GLY A 590 8.51 20.76 -15.27
CA GLY A 590 7.71 21.78 -14.57
C GLY A 590 6.35 21.30 -14.05
N ASN A 591 6.20 20.00 -13.76
CA ASN A 591 4.91 19.41 -13.43
C ASN A 591 4.38 19.78 -12.05
N LEU A 592 3.05 19.81 -11.92
CA LEU A 592 2.36 20.23 -10.70
C LEU A 592 2.74 19.39 -9.49
N MET A 593 2.86 18.06 -9.63
CA MET A 593 3.20 17.18 -8.50
C MET A 593 4.57 17.52 -7.89
N SER A 594 5.57 17.72 -8.76
CA SER A 594 6.94 18.08 -8.38
C SER A 594 7.03 19.49 -7.81
N VAL A 595 6.23 20.43 -8.32
CA VAL A 595 6.17 21.81 -7.82
C VAL A 595 5.57 21.86 -6.43
N LEU A 596 4.45 21.16 -6.22
CA LEU A 596 3.78 21.10 -4.91
C LEU A 596 4.54 20.22 -3.90
N ASN A 597 5.31 19.25 -4.39
CA ASN A 597 6.06 18.31 -3.54
C ASN A 597 7.51 18.21 -4.02
N PRO A 598 8.37 19.20 -3.70
CA PRO A 598 9.76 19.20 -4.14
C PRO A 598 10.57 17.98 -3.68
N THR A 599 10.14 17.30 -2.62
CA THR A 599 10.74 16.05 -2.10
C THR A 599 10.63 14.87 -3.07
N LEU A 600 9.78 14.96 -4.09
CA LEU A 600 9.72 13.98 -5.17
C LEU A 600 10.92 14.10 -6.13
N ASN A 601 11.65 15.21 -6.10
CA ASN A 601 12.79 15.46 -6.99
C ASN A 601 14.06 14.75 -6.48
N LEU A 602 14.88 14.27 -7.41
CA LEU A 602 16.21 13.74 -7.08
C LEU A 602 17.18 14.88 -6.75
N ALA A 603 18.22 14.58 -5.97
CA ALA A 603 19.17 15.57 -5.42
C ALA A 603 19.91 16.45 -6.45
N ASN A 604 19.90 16.07 -7.74
CA ASN A 604 20.55 16.80 -8.84
C ASN A 604 19.57 17.30 -9.92
N ASP A 605 18.26 17.27 -9.66
CA ASP A 605 17.23 17.53 -10.67
C ASP A 605 17.39 18.90 -11.37
N LEU A 606 17.82 19.94 -10.65
CA LEU A 606 18.06 21.28 -11.22
C LEU A 606 19.28 21.35 -12.16
N LEU A 607 20.25 20.44 -11.99
CA LEU A 607 21.44 20.34 -12.83
C LEU A 607 21.24 19.39 -14.02
N THR A 608 20.21 18.55 -13.98
CA THR A 608 19.86 17.61 -15.06
C THR A 608 19.00 18.31 -16.13
N PRO A 609 19.28 18.11 -17.44
CA PRO A 609 18.41 18.59 -18.51
C PRO A 609 16.98 18.08 -18.33
N SER A 610 15.97 18.92 -18.60
CA SER A 610 14.56 18.54 -18.39
C SER A 610 14.13 17.27 -19.12
N SER A 611 14.79 16.94 -20.23
CA SER A 611 14.53 15.73 -21.01
C SER A 611 15.07 14.42 -20.39
N GLU A 612 15.79 14.49 -19.27
CA GLU A 612 16.45 13.36 -18.59
C GLU A 612 16.10 13.29 -17.10
N ARG A 613 15.25 14.21 -16.62
CA ARG A 613 14.90 14.33 -15.21
C ARG A 613 14.07 13.14 -14.74
N MET A 614 14.30 12.76 -13.49
CA MET A 614 13.59 11.67 -12.84
C MET A 614 12.92 12.17 -11.55
N MET A 615 11.92 11.45 -11.07
CA MET A 615 11.26 11.72 -9.78
C MET A 615 10.86 10.44 -9.06
N TYR A 616 10.78 10.52 -7.73
CA TYR A 616 10.22 9.49 -6.87
C TYR A 616 8.70 9.58 -6.86
N MET A 617 8.02 8.44 -6.92
CA MET A 617 6.60 8.35 -6.57
C MET A 617 6.31 7.05 -5.82
N SER A 618 5.27 7.09 -4.98
CA SER A 618 4.72 5.93 -4.29
C SER A 618 3.25 5.78 -4.62
N GLY A 619 2.82 4.56 -4.93
CA GLY A 619 1.42 4.26 -5.19
C GLY A 619 1.24 2.90 -5.88
N THR A 620 0.03 2.35 -5.77
CA THR A 620 -0.38 1.22 -6.63
C THR A 620 -0.37 1.62 -8.12
N SER A 621 -0.48 2.92 -8.40
CA SER A 621 -0.24 3.54 -9.71
C SER A 621 1.17 3.32 -10.26
N MET A 622 2.18 3.09 -9.41
CA MET A 622 3.55 2.76 -9.81
C MET A 622 3.73 1.24 -9.94
N SER A 623 2.98 0.43 -9.20
CA SER A 623 2.99 -1.03 -9.32
C SER A 623 2.31 -1.54 -10.60
N ALA A 624 1.17 -0.94 -10.97
CA ALA A 624 0.43 -1.30 -12.19
C ALA A 624 1.29 -1.28 -13.47
N PRO A 625 2.12 -0.25 -13.76
CA PRO A 625 2.94 -0.22 -14.96
C PRO A 625 4.07 -1.28 -14.95
N VAL A 626 4.51 -1.74 -13.78
CA VAL A 626 5.46 -2.88 -13.67
C VAL A 626 4.82 -4.13 -14.26
N VAL A 627 3.58 -4.42 -13.86
CA VAL A 627 2.80 -5.57 -14.34
C VAL A 627 2.37 -5.38 -15.79
N SER A 628 2.11 -4.15 -16.23
CA SER A 628 1.84 -3.83 -17.64
C SER A 628 3.05 -4.16 -18.53
N GLY A 629 4.25 -3.74 -18.12
CA GLY A 629 5.47 -4.11 -18.83
C GLY A 629 5.73 -5.62 -18.79
N ALA A 630 5.51 -6.29 -17.65
CA ALA A 630 5.61 -7.75 -17.55
C ALA A 630 4.66 -8.45 -18.53
N SER A 631 3.41 -7.99 -18.62
CA SER A 631 2.40 -8.51 -19.54
C SER A 631 2.83 -8.32 -21.00
N ALA A 632 3.47 -7.19 -21.33
CA ALA A 632 4.03 -6.96 -22.66
C ALA A 632 5.19 -7.93 -22.96
N LEU A 633 6.05 -8.25 -21.98
CA LEU A 633 7.08 -9.27 -22.14
C LEU A 633 6.47 -10.66 -22.38
N LEU A 634 5.43 -11.05 -21.63
CA LEU A 634 4.74 -12.33 -21.86
C LEU A 634 4.13 -12.42 -23.27
N MET A 635 3.51 -11.33 -23.74
CA MET A 635 2.97 -11.25 -25.10
C MET A 635 4.06 -11.26 -26.18
N HIS A 636 5.26 -10.76 -25.90
CA HIS A 636 6.41 -10.89 -26.79
C HIS A 636 6.92 -12.34 -26.83
N VAL A 637 6.96 -13.04 -25.67
CA VAL A 637 7.35 -14.46 -25.59
C VAL A 637 6.37 -15.36 -26.36
N ASN A 638 5.07 -15.12 -26.20
CA ASN A 638 4.04 -15.89 -26.87
C ASN A 638 2.84 -14.98 -27.23
N PRO A 639 2.75 -14.50 -28.48
CA PRO A 639 1.70 -13.58 -28.90
C PRO A 639 0.31 -14.24 -29.02
N LYS A 640 0.22 -15.56 -28.79
CA LYS A 640 -1.04 -16.32 -28.78
C LYS A 640 -1.69 -16.40 -27.41
N LEU A 641 -1.01 -15.96 -26.34
CA LEU A 641 -1.59 -15.94 -24.99
C LEU A 641 -2.87 -15.10 -24.96
N THR A 642 -3.87 -15.61 -24.26
CA THR A 642 -5.07 -14.83 -23.94
C THR A 642 -4.85 -13.99 -22.67
N PRO A 643 -5.66 -12.96 -22.41
CA PRO A 643 -5.61 -12.22 -21.15
C PRO A 643 -5.77 -13.12 -19.91
N GLY A 644 -6.64 -14.13 -19.98
CA GLY A 644 -6.82 -15.12 -18.91
C GLY A 644 -5.55 -15.92 -18.63
N MET A 645 -4.82 -16.33 -19.68
CA MET A 645 -3.53 -17.02 -19.50
C MET A 645 -2.47 -16.11 -18.91
N VAL A 646 -2.38 -14.86 -19.36
CA VAL A 646 -1.43 -13.87 -18.79
C VAL A 646 -1.72 -13.69 -17.29
N LYS A 647 -2.99 -13.49 -16.93
CA LYS A 647 -3.43 -13.37 -15.54
C LYS A 647 -3.12 -14.63 -14.71
N MET A 648 -3.30 -15.82 -15.28
CA MET A 648 -2.95 -17.07 -14.62
C MET A 648 -1.45 -17.18 -14.40
N ILE A 649 -0.64 -16.99 -15.44
CA ILE A 649 0.82 -17.13 -15.38
C ILE A 649 1.38 -16.19 -14.32
N LEU A 650 0.97 -14.92 -14.31
CA LEU A 650 1.45 -13.92 -13.35
C LEU A 650 1.10 -14.29 -11.91
N GLN A 651 -0.11 -14.79 -11.64
CA GLN A 651 -0.51 -15.22 -10.30
C GLN A 651 0.22 -16.52 -9.90
N TYR A 652 0.21 -17.52 -10.76
CA TYR A 652 0.76 -18.85 -10.49
C TYR A 652 2.25 -18.81 -10.14
N THR A 653 3.01 -17.93 -10.80
CA THR A 653 4.46 -17.81 -10.58
C THR A 653 4.83 -16.76 -9.52
N ALA A 654 3.84 -16.01 -9.00
CA ALA A 654 4.08 -14.97 -8.00
C ALA A 654 4.74 -15.54 -6.74
N ARG A 655 5.45 -14.68 -6.02
CA ARG A 655 6.13 -15.03 -4.77
C ARG A 655 5.27 -14.65 -3.56
N PRO A 656 4.88 -15.60 -2.71
CA PRO A 656 4.23 -15.26 -1.44
C PRO A 656 5.13 -14.39 -0.56
N LEU A 657 4.59 -13.30 -0.03
CA LEU A 657 5.20 -12.42 0.96
C LEU A 657 4.86 -12.91 2.37
N ALA A 658 5.87 -12.97 3.24
CA ALA A 658 5.70 -13.37 4.62
C ALA A 658 4.83 -12.37 5.39
N GLY A 659 3.92 -12.87 6.22
CA GLY A 659 3.08 -12.03 7.09
C GLY A 659 1.99 -11.22 6.36
N ALA A 660 1.74 -11.48 5.07
CA ALA A 660 0.66 -10.85 4.32
C ALA A 660 -0.47 -11.84 4.05
N ASP A 661 -1.73 -11.43 4.24
CA ASP A 661 -2.87 -12.24 3.80
C ASP A 661 -3.20 -12.06 2.32
N MET A 662 -4.10 -12.89 1.79
CA MET A 662 -4.50 -12.88 0.38
C MET A 662 -5.24 -11.60 -0.07
N TYR A 663 -5.94 -10.91 0.85
CA TYR A 663 -6.58 -9.63 0.55
C TYR A 663 -5.57 -8.48 0.48
N GLN A 664 -4.36 -8.68 0.99
CA GLN A 664 -3.26 -7.75 0.86
C GLN A 664 -2.39 -8.04 -0.36
N GLN A 665 -1.93 -9.30 -0.48
CA GLN A 665 -0.89 -9.67 -1.46
C GLN A 665 -1.45 -10.29 -2.75
N GLY A 666 -2.71 -10.69 -2.78
CA GLY A 666 -3.24 -11.54 -3.85
C GLY A 666 -2.53 -12.89 -3.88
N ALA A 667 -2.08 -13.30 -5.06
CA ALA A 667 -1.23 -14.48 -5.23
C ALA A 667 0.23 -14.26 -4.77
N GLY A 668 0.63 -13.02 -4.47
CA GLY A 668 1.98 -12.66 -4.04
C GLY A 668 2.61 -11.57 -4.90
N GLN A 669 3.91 -11.34 -4.71
CA GLN A 669 4.68 -10.38 -5.48
C GLN A 669 5.03 -10.91 -6.88
N LEU A 670 4.95 -10.02 -7.87
CA LEU A 670 5.32 -10.26 -9.26
C LEU A 670 6.71 -10.92 -9.37
N ASN A 671 6.77 -12.02 -10.14
CA ASN A 671 7.98 -12.73 -10.50
C ASN A 671 8.04 -12.86 -12.02
N ILE A 672 8.83 -12.01 -12.68
CA ILE A 672 8.93 -12.01 -14.15
C ILE A 672 9.73 -13.20 -14.67
N GLU A 673 10.76 -13.65 -13.94
CA GLU A 673 11.56 -14.80 -14.35
C GLU A 673 10.68 -16.05 -14.48
N GLY A 674 9.96 -16.40 -13.41
CA GLY A 674 9.08 -17.55 -13.39
C GLY A 674 7.97 -17.43 -14.43
N ALA A 675 7.38 -16.24 -14.56
CA ALA A 675 6.31 -15.98 -15.53
C ALA A 675 6.77 -16.20 -16.98
N VAL A 676 7.94 -15.68 -17.35
CA VAL A 676 8.53 -15.85 -18.69
C VAL A 676 8.91 -17.31 -18.93
N ARG A 677 9.53 -17.97 -17.95
CA ARG A 677 9.90 -19.39 -18.04
C ARG A 677 8.66 -20.27 -18.25
N LEU A 678 7.58 -20.03 -17.52
CA LEU A 678 6.31 -20.74 -17.71
C LEU A 678 5.70 -20.45 -19.08
N ALA A 679 5.56 -19.17 -19.46
CA ALA A 679 4.98 -18.77 -20.75
C ALA A 679 5.74 -19.35 -21.96
N ARG A 680 7.06 -19.46 -21.86
CA ARG A 680 7.93 -20.03 -22.90
C ARG A 680 7.76 -21.54 -23.04
N SER A 681 7.35 -22.23 -21.98
CA SER A 681 7.13 -23.67 -21.97
C SER A 681 5.81 -24.11 -22.63
N LEU A 682 4.89 -23.16 -22.83
CA LEU A 682 3.60 -23.39 -23.48
C LEU A 682 3.76 -23.51 -25.01
N ARG A 683 2.78 -24.14 -25.65
CA ARG A 683 2.73 -24.23 -27.12
C ARG A 683 2.67 -22.84 -27.77
N ALA A 684 3.34 -22.73 -28.91
CA ALA A 684 3.35 -21.51 -29.72
C ALA A 684 2.70 -21.73 -31.11
N ASP A 685 2.41 -22.99 -31.44
CA ASP A 685 1.83 -23.46 -32.69
C ASP A 685 0.29 -23.48 -32.67
N VAL A 686 -0.34 -23.11 -31.55
CA VAL A 686 -1.79 -23.07 -31.38
C VAL A 686 -2.30 -21.67 -31.07
N ASP A 687 -3.56 -21.43 -31.42
CA ASP A 687 -4.31 -20.31 -30.91
C ASP A 687 -5.13 -20.74 -29.69
N PHE A 688 -4.74 -20.28 -28.51
CA PHE A 688 -5.40 -20.62 -27.26
C PHE A 688 -6.84 -20.11 -27.16
N GLN A 689 -7.22 -19.12 -27.98
CA GLN A 689 -8.61 -18.66 -28.02
C GLN A 689 -9.53 -19.70 -28.66
N THR A 690 -9.06 -20.39 -29.70
CA THR A 690 -9.87 -21.34 -30.49
C THR A 690 -9.56 -22.80 -30.19
N LEU A 691 -8.59 -23.06 -29.32
CA LEU A 691 -8.19 -24.41 -28.89
C LEU A 691 -9.39 -25.20 -28.35
N ALA A 692 -9.54 -26.44 -28.83
CA ALA A 692 -10.66 -27.31 -28.48
C ALA A 692 -10.56 -27.80 -27.02
N LYS A 693 -11.72 -28.02 -26.41
CA LYS A 693 -11.81 -28.66 -25.08
C LYS A 693 -11.16 -30.05 -25.14
N GLY A 694 -10.38 -30.41 -24.12
CA GLY A 694 -9.55 -31.62 -24.07
C GLY A 694 -8.18 -31.52 -24.79
N SER A 695 -7.93 -30.51 -25.62
CA SER A 695 -6.61 -30.32 -26.24
C SER A 695 -5.56 -29.81 -25.26
N SER A 696 -4.34 -30.34 -25.35
CA SER A 696 -3.21 -29.91 -24.51
C SER A 696 -2.72 -28.51 -24.85
N MET A 697 -2.52 -27.70 -23.82
CA MET A 697 -1.88 -26.37 -23.91
C MET A 697 -0.35 -26.44 -23.96
N VAL A 698 0.21 -27.59 -23.59
CA VAL A 698 1.65 -27.85 -23.51
C VAL A 698 2.10 -28.82 -24.61
N PRO A 699 3.36 -28.75 -25.08
CA PRO A 699 3.89 -29.68 -26.07
C PRO A 699 3.85 -31.15 -25.59
N SER A 700 3.94 -32.10 -26.53
CA SER A 700 4.10 -33.52 -26.18
C SER A 700 5.41 -33.74 -25.40
N GLY A 701 5.38 -34.58 -24.36
CA GLY A 701 6.53 -34.82 -23.49
C GLY A 701 6.93 -33.63 -22.59
N TRP A 702 6.05 -32.63 -22.43
CA TRP A 702 6.32 -31.49 -21.57
C TRP A 702 6.44 -31.87 -20.10
N THR A 703 7.50 -31.38 -19.47
CA THR A 703 7.71 -31.41 -18.02
C THR A 703 7.47 -30.02 -17.46
N ALA A 704 6.72 -29.91 -16.36
CA ALA A 704 6.50 -28.62 -15.72
C ALA A 704 7.82 -27.98 -15.28
N PRO A 705 7.99 -26.65 -15.50
CA PRO A 705 9.10 -25.92 -14.93
C PRO A 705 9.13 -26.07 -13.41
N THR A 706 10.33 -26.24 -12.84
CA THR A 706 10.52 -26.23 -11.39
C THR A 706 9.92 -24.95 -10.78
N PRO A 707 8.96 -25.04 -9.84
CA PRO A 707 8.20 -23.90 -9.35
C PRO A 707 8.96 -23.10 -8.28
N THR A 708 10.23 -22.80 -8.56
CA THR A 708 11.11 -21.99 -7.72
C THR A 708 11.84 -20.97 -8.59
N THR A 709 12.13 -19.80 -8.05
CA THR A 709 12.91 -18.76 -8.71
C THR A 709 14.00 -18.26 -7.75
N THR A 710 15.18 -17.93 -8.28
CA THR A 710 16.27 -17.32 -7.53
C THR A 710 16.51 -15.90 -8.02
N ILE A 711 16.33 -14.91 -7.15
CA ILE A 711 16.59 -13.49 -7.44
C ILE A 711 17.54 -12.95 -6.38
N ALA A 712 18.62 -12.28 -6.81
CA ALA A 712 19.64 -11.69 -5.92
C ALA A 712 20.13 -12.66 -4.84
N GLY A 713 20.38 -13.93 -5.21
CA GLY A 713 20.84 -14.99 -4.30
C GLY A 713 19.76 -15.61 -3.40
N ASN A 714 18.51 -15.11 -3.45
CA ASN A 714 17.40 -15.63 -2.64
C ASN A 714 16.50 -16.52 -3.50
N THR A 715 16.34 -17.79 -3.09
CA THR A 715 15.45 -18.75 -3.74
C THR A 715 14.11 -18.81 -3.02
N PHE A 716 13.01 -18.75 -3.78
CA PHE A 716 11.65 -18.85 -3.25
C PHE A 716 10.77 -19.73 -4.11
N SER A 717 9.74 -20.31 -3.49
CA SER A 717 8.70 -21.09 -4.16
C SER A 717 7.65 -20.17 -4.79
N TRP A 718 7.11 -20.60 -5.93
CA TRP A 718 5.96 -19.95 -6.57
C TRP A 718 4.68 -20.20 -5.77
N SER A 719 3.71 -19.29 -5.88
CA SER A 719 2.41 -19.39 -5.22
C SER A 719 1.61 -20.61 -5.68
N GLN A 720 1.70 -20.93 -6.99
CA GLN A 720 0.96 -21.99 -7.67
C GLN A 720 -0.56 -21.86 -7.53
N ILE A 721 -1.07 -20.65 -7.29
CA ILE A 721 -2.50 -20.35 -7.18
C ILE A 721 -2.98 -19.37 -8.24
N MET A 722 -4.29 -19.39 -8.50
CA MET A 722 -5.02 -18.43 -9.32
C MET A 722 -6.35 -18.11 -8.65
N PHE A 723 -6.76 -16.83 -8.64
CA PHE A 723 -8.06 -16.45 -8.08
C PHE A 723 -9.21 -16.74 -9.05
N ALA A 724 -10.31 -17.22 -8.48
CA ALA A 724 -11.59 -17.54 -9.09
C ALA A 724 -12.71 -16.81 -8.31
N ASN A 725 -12.75 -15.47 -8.43
CA ASN A 725 -13.65 -14.57 -7.70
C ASN A 725 -13.60 -14.72 -6.18
N HIS A 726 -14.39 -15.61 -5.60
CA HIS A 726 -14.53 -15.80 -4.15
C HIS A 726 -13.62 -16.91 -3.61
N ALA A 727 -12.98 -17.67 -4.49
CA ALA A 727 -12.09 -18.76 -4.15
C ALA A 727 -10.76 -18.63 -4.90
N PHE A 728 -9.80 -19.50 -4.57
CA PHE A 728 -8.60 -19.70 -5.37
C PHE A 728 -8.51 -21.17 -5.77
N ILE A 729 -7.89 -21.41 -6.92
CA ILE A 729 -7.58 -22.73 -7.45
C ILE A 729 -6.07 -22.89 -7.52
N SER A 730 -5.58 -24.11 -7.31
CA SER A 730 -4.15 -24.42 -7.29
C SER A 730 -3.84 -25.71 -8.06
N GLY A 731 -2.56 -25.94 -8.31
CA GLY A 731 -2.07 -27.18 -8.91
C GLY A 731 -1.64 -27.05 -10.37
N GLN A 732 -0.83 -28.02 -10.82
CA GLN A 732 -0.16 -27.99 -12.11
C GLN A 732 -1.13 -28.06 -13.31
N ASN A 733 -2.32 -28.64 -13.14
CA ASN A 733 -3.31 -28.77 -14.21
C ASN A 733 -3.76 -27.40 -14.74
N LEU A 734 -3.68 -26.32 -13.94
CA LEU A 734 -3.89 -24.94 -14.39
C LEU A 734 -3.08 -24.60 -15.65
N ILE A 735 -1.90 -25.21 -15.80
CA ILE A 735 -1.02 -24.95 -16.93
C ILE A 735 -1.45 -25.75 -18.17
N SER A 736 -1.93 -26.98 -18.01
CA SER A 736 -2.04 -27.96 -19.10
C SER A 736 -3.48 -28.27 -19.54
N GLN A 737 -4.49 -28.09 -18.66
CA GLN A 737 -5.84 -28.67 -18.83
C GLN A 737 -7.02 -27.68 -18.74
N PHE A 738 -6.79 -26.41 -18.41
CA PHE A 738 -7.88 -25.41 -18.20
C PHE A 738 -8.06 -24.43 -19.38
N GLN A 739 -7.77 -24.84 -20.62
CA GLN A 739 -7.84 -23.98 -21.80
C GLN A 739 -9.17 -23.25 -21.97
N THR A 740 -10.30 -23.87 -21.60
CA THR A 740 -11.61 -23.23 -21.70
C THR A 740 -11.73 -22.05 -20.74
N VAL A 741 -11.19 -22.14 -19.53
CA VAL A 741 -11.22 -21.07 -18.52
C VAL A 741 -10.47 -19.83 -19.02
N TYR A 742 -9.44 -20.01 -19.83
CA TYR A 742 -8.62 -18.90 -20.29
C TYR A 742 -9.11 -18.23 -21.58
N LYS A 743 -10.21 -18.67 -22.17
CA LYS A 743 -10.80 -17.95 -23.33
C LYS A 743 -11.28 -16.56 -22.91
N ARG A 744 -11.19 -15.60 -23.82
CA ARG A 744 -11.40 -14.16 -23.54
C ARG A 744 -12.78 -13.85 -22.93
N GLU A 745 -13.79 -14.61 -23.32
CA GLU A 745 -15.18 -14.47 -22.89
C GLU A 745 -15.47 -15.07 -21.51
N ASN A 746 -14.52 -15.83 -20.95
CA ASN A 746 -14.71 -16.58 -19.72
C ASN A 746 -14.02 -15.92 -18.53
N ILE A 747 -14.60 -16.16 -17.35
CA ILE A 747 -13.99 -15.86 -16.06
C ILE A 747 -13.90 -17.17 -15.27
N ALA A 748 -12.81 -17.33 -14.50
CA ALA A 748 -12.53 -18.54 -13.73
C ALA A 748 -13.55 -18.85 -12.62
N SER A 749 -14.57 -18.01 -12.46
CA SER A 749 -15.63 -18.10 -11.45
C SER A 749 -16.93 -18.74 -11.93
N LEU A 750 -17.04 -19.13 -13.20
CA LEU A 750 -18.29 -19.69 -13.74
C LEU A 750 -18.42 -21.16 -13.33
N GLY A 751 -18.96 -21.38 -12.13
CA GLY A 751 -19.51 -22.66 -11.68
C GLY A 751 -19.28 -22.98 -10.22
N LEU A 752 -19.09 -21.98 -9.36
CA LEU A 752 -19.31 -22.08 -7.92
C LEU A 752 -20.49 -21.17 -7.55
N THR A 753 -21.68 -21.74 -7.38
CA THR A 753 -22.82 -20.99 -6.83
C THR A 753 -22.91 -21.31 -5.35
N VAL A 754 -22.65 -20.32 -4.49
CA VAL A 754 -22.97 -20.41 -3.06
C VAL A 754 -24.38 -19.85 -2.89
N SER A 755 -25.36 -20.74 -2.70
CA SER A 755 -26.74 -20.37 -2.39
C SER A 755 -27.09 -20.90 -1.02
N GLY A 756 -27.01 -20.04 0.01
CA GLY A 756 -27.24 -20.44 1.40
C GLY A 756 -26.17 -21.41 1.91
N SER A 757 -26.60 -22.50 2.53
CA SER A 757 -25.75 -23.58 3.08
C SER A 757 -25.30 -24.62 2.04
N SER A 758 -25.57 -24.41 0.75
CA SER A 758 -25.19 -25.35 -0.31
C SER A 758 -24.23 -24.73 -1.32
N LEU A 759 -23.21 -25.51 -1.67
CA LEU A 759 -22.18 -25.19 -2.65
C LEU A 759 -22.45 -26.02 -3.91
N VAL A 760 -23.00 -25.38 -4.94
CA VAL A 760 -23.37 -26.05 -6.20
C VAL A 760 -22.29 -25.83 -7.24
N PHE A 761 -21.68 -26.92 -7.70
CA PHE A 761 -20.79 -26.91 -8.86
C PHE A 761 -21.57 -27.08 -10.16
N ASN A 762 -21.59 -26.07 -11.02
CA ASN A 762 -22.13 -26.22 -12.36
C ASN A 762 -21.08 -26.87 -13.27
N THR A 763 -21.10 -28.21 -13.35
CA THR A 763 -20.22 -29.02 -14.20
C THR A 763 -20.60 -28.96 -15.69
N ASN A 764 -21.77 -28.42 -16.03
CA ASN A 764 -22.25 -28.38 -17.42
C ASN A 764 -21.51 -27.36 -18.30
N THR A 765 -20.68 -26.48 -17.72
CA THR A 765 -20.12 -25.38 -18.52
C THR A 765 -18.59 -25.19 -18.42
N TYR A 766 -17.93 -25.39 -17.26
CA TYR A 766 -16.50 -25.00 -17.14
C TYR A 766 -15.54 -25.89 -16.30
N TYR A 767 -16.01 -26.95 -15.64
CA TYR A 767 -15.12 -27.82 -14.83
C TYR A 767 -15.17 -29.26 -15.31
N THR A 768 -14.01 -29.85 -15.65
CA THR A 768 -13.89 -31.26 -16.05
C THR A 768 -12.98 -32.09 -15.15
N SER A 769 -12.60 -31.59 -13.97
CA SER A 769 -11.83 -32.36 -13.00
C SER A 769 -12.21 -31.93 -11.60
N GLY A 770 -12.78 -32.88 -10.85
CA GLY A 770 -13.53 -32.67 -9.62
C GLY A 770 -12.79 -31.94 -8.50
N LEU A 771 -13.55 -31.14 -7.76
CA LEU A 771 -13.18 -30.56 -6.47
C LEU A 771 -14.35 -30.87 -5.52
N SER A 772 -14.04 -31.50 -4.38
CA SER A 772 -14.98 -31.70 -3.28
C SER A 772 -14.59 -30.77 -2.13
N LEU A 773 -15.57 -30.09 -1.54
CA LEU A 773 -15.40 -29.29 -0.33
C LEU A 773 -16.39 -29.80 0.71
N SER A 774 -15.87 -30.38 1.80
CA SER A 774 -16.64 -30.71 3.01
C SER A 774 -16.41 -29.64 4.07
N GLN A 775 -17.48 -29.20 4.72
CA GLN A 775 -17.42 -28.31 5.88
C GLN A 775 -17.03 -29.14 7.11
N THR A 776 -15.73 -29.25 7.39
CA THR A 776 -15.08 -29.28 8.73
C THR A 776 -13.67 -29.88 8.57
N VAL A 777 -12.71 -29.30 9.30
CA VAL A 777 -11.30 -29.69 9.44
C VAL A 777 -11.03 -31.20 9.22
N MET A 778 -10.21 -31.54 8.22
CA MET A 778 -9.50 -32.83 8.16
C MET A 778 -8.32 -32.78 9.15
N LEU A 779 -8.50 -33.34 10.34
CA LEU A 779 -7.38 -33.84 11.14
C LEU A 779 -7.26 -35.33 10.84
N SER A 780 -6.08 -35.73 10.35
CA SER A 780 -5.49 -37.06 10.39
C SER A 780 -6.36 -38.24 9.89
N ASN A 781 -5.83 -38.97 8.90
CA ASN A 781 -6.24 -40.31 8.42
C ASN A 781 -7.38 -40.46 7.36
N GLY A 782 -7.72 -39.46 6.55
CA GLY A 782 -8.77 -39.59 5.54
C GLY A 782 -8.33 -40.12 4.16
N GLY A 783 -8.79 -41.32 3.77
CA GLY A 783 -8.85 -41.77 2.36
C GLY A 783 -10.05 -41.14 1.61
N ALA A 784 -9.92 -40.99 0.28
CA ALA A 784 -10.86 -40.27 -0.58
C ALA A 784 -11.93 -41.17 -1.23
N VAL A 785 -13.09 -40.60 -1.57
CA VAL A 785 -14.17 -41.25 -2.32
C VAL A 785 -14.10 -40.86 -3.80
N GLY A 786 -13.99 -41.84 -4.69
CA GLY A 786 -14.04 -41.69 -6.14
C GLY A 786 -14.03 -43.06 -6.82
N SER A 787 -14.77 -43.18 -7.93
CA SER A 787 -14.94 -44.38 -8.77
C SER A 787 -13.75 -45.36 -8.70
N GLY A 788 -13.96 -46.51 -8.06
CA GLY A 788 -13.00 -47.61 -7.98
C GLY A 788 -11.99 -47.60 -6.83
N THR A 789 -12.17 -46.81 -5.75
CA THR A 789 -11.22 -46.73 -4.63
C THR A 789 -11.81 -47.25 -3.31
N PRO A 790 -11.12 -48.12 -2.54
CA PRO A 790 -11.62 -48.68 -1.28
C PRO A 790 -11.79 -47.61 -0.17
N VAL A 791 -12.90 -47.69 0.57
CA VAL A 791 -13.23 -46.82 1.69
C VAL A 791 -12.77 -47.47 3.00
N LEU A 792 -11.88 -46.81 3.75
CA LEU A 792 -11.37 -47.26 5.05
C LEU A 792 -11.63 -46.19 6.12
N SER A 793 -12.34 -46.57 7.19
CA SER A 793 -12.55 -45.73 8.38
C SER A 793 -12.04 -46.46 9.63
N TYR A 794 -11.30 -45.74 10.50
CA TYR A 794 -10.89 -46.23 11.81
C TYR A 794 -11.93 -45.79 12.86
N GLY A 795 -12.79 -46.70 13.30
CA GLY A 795 -13.74 -46.48 14.40
C GLY A 795 -15.21 -46.74 14.05
N VAL A 796 -15.87 -45.82 13.36
CA VAL A 796 -17.33 -45.90 13.09
C VAL A 796 -17.66 -45.25 11.73
N LEU A 797 -18.49 -45.90 10.91
CA LEU A 797 -19.04 -45.35 9.67
C LEU A 797 -20.58 -45.27 9.77
N VAL A 798 -21.14 -44.06 9.70
CA VAL A 798 -22.60 -43.83 9.79
C VAL A 798 -23.08 -43.06 8.56
N GLY A 799 -24.13 -43.55 7.92
CA GLY A 799 -24.85 -42.86 6.84
C GLY A 799 -26.34 -42.72 7.16
N ASP A 800 -26.90 -41.55 6.88
CA ASP A 800 -28.35 -41.31 6.92
C ASP A 800 -28.95 -41.68 5.55
N GLY A 801 -29.75 -42.74 5.48
CA GLY A 801 -30.36 -43.25 4.25
C GLY A 801 -29.59 -44.38 3.53
N VAL A 802 -28.81 -44.07 2.48
CA VAL A 802 -28.22 -45.08 1.57
C VAL A 802 -26.69 -45.00 1.50
N LEU A 803 -26.00 -46.11 1.77
CA LEU A 803 -24.54 -46.27 1.71
C LEU A 803 -24.17 -47.20 0.53
N VAL A 804 -23.52 -46.67 -0.52
CA VAL A 804 -23.15 -47.43 -1.74
C VAL A 804 -21.65 -47.38 -2.00
N GLY A 805 -21.04 -48.53 -2.26
CA GLY A 805 -19.65 -48.65 -2.73
C GLY A 805 -19.52 -49.56 -3.95
N ASP A 806 -18.79 -49.11 -4.97
CA ASP A 806 -18.53 -49.84 -6.23
C ASP A 806 -17.34 -50.82 -6.09
N GLY A 807 -17.26 -51.56 -4.96
CA GLY A 807 -16.13 -52.44 -4.65
C GLY A 807 -16.10 -52.96 -3.20
N VAL A 808 -15.13 -52.51 -2.40
CA VAL A 808 -14.89 -53.00 -1.01
C VAL A 808 -15.16 -51.90 0.02
N LEU A 809 -15.99 -52.20 1.03
CA LEU A 809 -16.34 -51.34 2.16
C LEU A 809 -15.78 -51.96 3.46
N VAL A 810 -14.86 -51.25 4.14
CA VAL A 810 -14.21 -51.76 5.36
C VAL A 810 -14.25 -50.73 6.49
N GLY A 811 -14.75 -51.15 7.66
CA GLY A 811 -14.72 -50.38 8.90
C GLY A 811 -14.01 -51.13 10.02
N ASP A 812 -13.09 -50.47 10.72
CA ASP A 812 -12.52 -50.98 11.98
C ASP A 812 -13.45 -50.57 13.14
N GLY A 813 -14.54 -51.34 13.34
CA GLY A 813 -15.57 -51.09 14.36
C GLY A 813 -17.03 -51.25 13.87
N VAL A 814 -17.84 -50.19 13.97
CA VAL A 814 -19.31 -50.24 13.75
C VAL A 814 -19.72 -49.60 12.42
N LEU A 815 -20.62 -50.26 11.66
CA LEU A 815 -21.15 -49.79 10.38
C LEU A 815 -22.68 -49.70 10.43
N VAL A 816 -23.25 -48.50 10.29
CA VAL A 816 -24.70 -48.23 10.47
C VAL A 816 -25.28 -47.41 9.30
N GLY A 817 -26.42 -47.88 8.76
CA GLY A 817 -27.22 -47.14 7.79
C GLY A 817 -28.72 -47.23 8.10
N ASP A 818 -29.43 -46.09 8.02
CA ASP A 818 -30.88 -45.98 8.25
C ASP A 818 -31.72 -46.26 6.98
N GLY A 819 -31.33 -47.28 6.19
CA GLY A 819 -32.00 -47.58 4.93
C GLY A 819 -31.41 -48.73 4.10
N VAL A 820 -30.49 -48.44 3.16
CA VAL A 820 -29.96 -49.43 2.20
C VAL A 820 -28.42 -49.42 2.17
N LEU A 821 -27.80 -50.59 2.28
CA LEU A 821 -26.34 -50.77 2.21
C LEU A 821 -25.99 -51.69 1.03
N VAL A 822 -25.24 -51.19 0.03
CA VAL A 822 -24.92 -51.92 -1.21
C VAL A 822 -23.43 -51.88 -1.52
N GLY A 823 -22.83 -53.05 -1.78
CA GLY A 823 -21.46 -53.18 -2.26
C GLY A 823 -21.34 -54.18 -3.41
N ASP A 824 -20.67 -53.81 -4.51
CA ASP A 824 -20.42 -54.69 -5.67
C ASP A 824 -19.20 -55.62 -5.47
N GLY A 825 -18.93 -56.05 -4.22
CA GLY A 825 -17.73 -56.83 -3.88
C GLY A 825 -17.66 -57.40 -2.47
N VAL A 826 -17.04 -56.68 -1.51
CA VAL A 826 -16.75 -57.21 -0.15
C VAL A 826 -17.10 -56.19 0.94
N LEU A 827 -17.86 -56.62 1.96
CA LEU A 827 -18.27 -55.83 3.12
C LEU A 827 -17.66 -56.43 4.39
N ILE A 828 -16.80 -55.68 5.09
CA ILE A 828 -16.08 -56.14 6.30
C ILE A 828 -16.20 -55.11 7.43
N GLY A 829 -16.62 -55.56 8.62
CA GLY A 829 -16.59 -54.78 9.85
C GLY A 829 -15.98 -55.58 11.01
N ASP A 830 -15.06 -54.99 11.77
CA ASP A 830 -14.54 -55.55 13.02
C ASP A 830 -15.48 -55.19 14.21
N GLY A 831 -16.71 -55.72 14.17
CA GLY A 831 -17.74 -55.42 15.18
C GLY A 831 -19.19 -55.61 14.71
N VAL A 832 -19.99 -54.54 14.79
CA VAL A 832 -21.45 -54.55 14.64
C VAL A 832 -21.86 -53.94 13.30
N LEU A 833 -22.65 -54.68 12.51
CA LEU A 833 -23.21 -54.25 11.22
C LEU A 833 -24.74 -54.16 11.36
N ILE A 834 -25.33 -52.97 11.19
CA ILE A 834 -26.78 -52.76 11.34
C ILE A 834 -27.34 -52.06 10.11
N GLY A 835 -28.40 -52.65 9.52
CA GLY A 835 -29.28 -51.98 8.57
C GLY A 835 -30.73 -52.10 9.05
N ASP A 836 -31.54 -51.08 8.79
CA ASP A 836 -33.01 -51.19 8.87
C ASP A 836 -33.56 -51.04 7.44
N GLY A 837 -33.62 -52.17 6.72
CA GLY A 837 -33.86 -52.31 5.28
C GLY A 837 -32.86 -53.25 4.56
N VAL A 838 -32.97 -53.43 3.24
CA VAL A 838 -32.27 -54.55 2.53
C VAL A 838 -30.78 -54.27 2.26
N LEU A 839 -29.94 -55.27 2.58
CA LEU A 839 -28.47 -55.29 2.51
C LEU A 839 -28.02 -56.41 1.55
N ILE A 840 -27.37 -56.08 0.41
CA ILE A 840 -26.89 -57.08 -0.57
C ILE A 840 -25.43 -56.79 -0.96
N GLY A 841 -24.60 -57.84 -0.96
CA GLY A 841 -23.27 -57.86 -1.56
C GLY A 841 -23.16 -58.93 -2.63
N ASP A 842 -22.45 -58.65 -3.73
CA ASP A 842 -22.05 -59.69 -4.69
C ASP A 842 -20.60 -60.13 -4.41
N GLY A 843 -20.46 -61.07 -3.47
CA GLY A 843 -19.17 -61.60 -3.02
C GLY A 843 -19.21 -62.20 -1.61
N VAL A 844 -18.46 -61.64 -0.66
CA VAL A 844 -18.30 -62.19 0.70
C VAL A 844 -18.64 -61.16 1.78
N LEU A 845 -19.48 -61.56 2.73
CA LEU A 845 -19.95 -60.77 3.88
C LEU A 845 -19.44 -61.42 5.18
N ILE A 846 -18.66 -60.70 6.00
CA ILE A 846 -18.11 -61.24 7.26
C ILE A 846 -18.31 -60.21 8.38
N GLY A 847 -18.87 -60.67 9.50
CA GLY A 847 -18.89 -59.95 10.77
C GLY A 847 -18.46 -60.88 11.90
N ASP A 848 -17.70 -60.37 12.87
CA ASP A 848 -17.11 -61.19 13.94
C ASP A 848 -18.07 -61.42 15.14
N SER A 849 -19.30 -60.88 15.13
CA SER A 849 -20.23 -61.05 16.27
C SER A 849 -21.74 -61.10 15.96
N ILE A 850 -22.37 -60.09 15.34
CA ILE A 850 -23.82 -60.09 15.11
C ILE A 850 -24.16 -59.58 13.71
N LEU A 851 -24.94 -60.37 12.97
CA LEU A 851 -25.55 -60.04 11.69
C LEU A 851 -27.08 -60.13 11.84
N LEU A 852 -27.81 -59.05 11.59
CA LEU A 852 -29.28 -59.02 11.63
C LEU A 852 -29.80 -58.43 10.32
N GLY A 853 -30.68 -59.17 9.64
CA GLY A 853 -31.51 -58.71 8.52
C GLY A 853 -32.98 -58.94 8.86
N ASP A 854 -33.89 -58.14 8.30
CA ASP A 854 -35.32 -58.31 8.57
C ASP A 854 -35.92 -59.56 7.89
N ASP A 855 -36.89 -60.17 8.58
CA ASP A 855 -37.75 -61.23 8.07
C ASP A 855 -38.81 -60.62 7.13
N THR A 856 -38.64 -60.75 5.81
CA THR A 856 -39.76 -60.64 4.86
C THR A 856 -40.24 -62.04 4.42
N PRO A 857 -41.49 -62.44 4.70
CA PRO A 857 -41.99 -63.78 4.42
C PRO A 857 -42.40 -63.98 2.94
N GLY A 858 -41.95 -65.09 2.36
CA GLY A 858 -42.64 -65.89 1.33
C GLY A 858 -42.92 -65.26 -0.04
N MET A 859 -42.18 -65.70 -1.06
CA MET A 859 -42.78 -66.05 -2.36
C MET A 859 -42.19 -67.38 -2.83
N GLU A 860 -43.09 -68.33 -3.13
CA GLU A 860 -42.83 -69.65 -3.75
C GLU A 860 -42.24 -69.54 -5.16
#